data_AF-A0A7X6D5D5-F1
#
_entry.id   AF-A0A7X6D5D5-F1
#
_cell.length_a   1.000
_cell.length_b   1.000
_cell.length_c   1.000
_cell.angle_alpha   90.00
_cell.angle_beta   90.00
_cell.angle_gamma   90.00
#
_symmetry.space_group_name_H-M   'P 1'
#
loop_
_entity.id
_entity.type
_entity.pdbx_description
1 polymer ?
#
loop_
_entity_poly.entity_id
_entity_poly.type
_entity_poly.pdbx_seq_one_letter_code
_entity_poly.pdbx_strand_id
1 'polypeptide(L)'
;MPADADGGDLVELPHDEAELTPAEAEEISEYGNIPITGPGHDAGPDHGGMDITPDTAAPPPGATPDGDAGALPGGEDRRDGPAADPEHAPDAAPAPDHGGMDVTPGTSGPARDAGPDHGGMDVTPAPVPDPRSGPTPGAVIAAPGHDRAAADADPARHAGPVPTAPATPAPGTDDGPGLPGALVAAPLLAAGLLGALGRTRRNALWQTAAGALRRGAGDDLEPRDGAGRDARDALLAGADPSAVAFLDRALRRLSADLDTAGRSLPVVYAAWLGEEELHLQLAEPAGIPPAPWQLGQSDSYWTLERYRLDAVRDVPADAEAPYPGLVSLGTRDDIRLLLNLEAVPGLVSVLGAPADREAVLSSIAAELATSGWADRMTVSLVGFAADLTALAPTRVRHLEDIAGLLEVMETETRLRHGNLQHTGQDSVLRGRTGPARGHQWAPHLVVVGVTPSAEEADRLGALASVSAPLGIGYLVTSDRPDLPGLAWEFRISADGRLTEPDMGLQLAAQLLPDHERATVVRMFAALGEQDTSEDAVAAPPFLVDLGAGGKPEVYAEIMGGYTLTGLADPDPERAPLLREALAVLLLRRSGVHRRVLAAALWPRGVTDEVRDAFVVRLGEWLGIENATGRPRLSAGADGRLVLSERVVSDWDVLRTLHHGAVAAPGPGPHPADRRRRLTDALSLARGPLLDGQRESGRFEWLRHEVIDAQYPLLVAEVALALSGAHREAGEGEPAYLAVRTALGAAPADERLWNELLRAAHATGRSEWLTGAAQWLTAHHGQLFGVDRPLPAETEALLDELLPTWRQVVAAG
;
A
#
# COMPACT_ATOMS: atom_id res chain seq x y z
N MET A 1 8.33 1.94 -52.61
CA MET A 1 8.66 1.73 -54.03
C MET A 1 7.55 2.34 -54.87
N PRO A 2 7.84 3.11 -55.94
CA PRO A 2 9.15 3.34 -56.62
C PRO A 2 10.15 4.14 -55.72
N ALA A 3 11.49 4.15 -55.87
CA ALA A 3 12.39 4.32 -57.04
C ALA A 3 12.41 5.78 -57.55
N ASP A 4 13.52 6.54 -57.62
CA ASP A 4 14.97 6.25 -57.53
C ASP A 4 15.75 7.32 -56.74
N ALA A 5 16.90 6.95 -56.13
CA ALA A 5 18.03 7.86 -55.82
C ALA A 5 19.30 7.06 -55.49
N ASP A 6 20.38 7.31 -56.23
CA ASP A 6 21.74 6.79 -55.99
C ASP A 6 22.59 7.80 -55.20
N GLY A 7 23.62 7.31 -54.51
CA GLY A 7 24.72 8.12 -53.98
C GLY A 7 24.55 8.53 -52.50
N GLY A 8 25.55 8.19 -51.69
CA GLY A 8 25.62 8.64 -50.30
C GLY A 8 26.44 9.92 -50.14
N ASP A 9 26.23 10.60 -49.02
CA ASP A 9 27.18 11.55 -48.44
C ASP A 9 27.31 11.29 -46.94
N LEU A 10 28.53 11.39 -46.41
CA LEU A 10 28.76 11.38 -44.98
C LEU A 10 28.30 12.72 -44.39
N VAL A 11 27.62 12.68 -43.25
CA VAL A 11 27.41 13.90 -42.46
C VAL A 11 28.72 14.22 -41.73
N GLU A 12 29.40 15.27 -42.18
CA GLU A 12 30.55 15.85 -41.50
C GLU A 12 30.16 16.33 -40.10
N LEU A 13 31.00 16.03 -39.10
CA LEU A 13 30.93 16.66 -37.79
C LEU A 13 31.57 18.06 -37.88
N PRO A 14 30.91 19.12 -37.41
CA PRO A 14 31.50 20.46 -37.42
C PRO A 14 32.61 20.55 -36.36
N HIS A 15 33.85 20.63 -36.83
CA HIS A 15 34.92 21.26 -36.07
C HIS A 15 34.71 22.78 -36.08
N ASP A 16 34.78 23.41 -34.92
CA ASP A 16 35.62 24.61 -34.77
C ASP A 16 35.99 24.79 -33.29
N GLU A 17 37.26 25.08 -33.06
CA GLU A 17 37.90 25.12 -31.75
C GLU A 17 37.79 26.53 -31.14
N ALA A 18 37.63 26.61 -29.81
CA ALA A 18 37.98 27.79 -29.03
C ALA A 18 39.09 27.39 -28.05
N GLU A 19 40.23 28.06 -28.15
CA GLU A 19 41.48 27.66 -27.49
C GLU A 19 41.36 27.68 -25.96
N LEU A 20 41.50 26.52 -25.31
CA LEU A 20 41.80 26.42 -23.88
C LEU A 20 43.26 26.82 -23.65
N THR A 21 43.52 27.61 -22.60
CA THR A 21 44.88 28.08 -22.32
C THR A 21 45.73 26.98 -21.66
N PRO A 22 47.07 27.01 -21.80
CA PRO A 22 47.93 25.99 -21.21
C PRO A 22 47.82 25.85 -19.68
N ALA A 23 47.41 26.91 -18.98
CA ALA A 23 47.19 26.87 -17.53
C ALA A 23 45.91 26.09 -17.15
N GLU A 24 44.85 26.19 -17.95
CA GLU A 24 43.60 25.45 -17.75
C GLU A 24 43.77 23.96 -18.05
N ALA A 25 44.67 23.61 -18.97
CA ALA A 25 45.05 22.22 -19.24
C ALA A 25 45.90 21.59 -18.10
N GLU A 26 46.70 22.39 -17.40
CA GLU A 26 47.56 21.92 -16.31
C GLU A 26 46.75 21.64 -15.03
N GLU A 27 45.80 22.53 -14.69
CA GLU A 27 44.88 22.40 -13.53
C GLU A 27 43.91 21.20 -13.66
N ILE A 28 43.52 20.82 -14.88
CA ILE A 28 42.73 19.60 -15.14
C ILE A 28 43.57 18.32 -14.96
N SER A 29 44.89 18.38 -15.14
CA SER A 29 45.76 17.20 -15.00
C SER A 29 46.06 16.84 -13.54
N GLU A 30 46.05 17.80 -12.61
CA GLU A 30 46.33 17.55 -11.19
C GLU A 30 45.22 16.75 -10.47
N TYR A 31 43.97 16.82 -10.93
CA TYR A 31 42.87 16.00 -10.38
C TYR A 31 42.93 14.52 -10.77
N GLY A 32 43.76 14.15 -11.75
CA GLY A 32 43.82 12.79 -12.29
C GLY A 32 44.84 11.85 -11.63
N ASN A 33 45.65 12.30 -10.67
CA ASN A 33 46.87 11.56 -10.30
C ASN A 33 47.20 11.56 -8.78
N ILE A 34 46.36 10.91 -7.98
CA ILE A 34 46.68 10.54 -6.58
C ILE A 34 46.94 9.04 -6.49
N PRO A 35 48.16 8.57 -6.21
CA PRO A 35 48.44 7.15 -5.99
C PRO A 35 48.05 6.72 -4.57
N ILE A 36 47.26 5.65 -4.45
CA ILE A 36 46.92 5.04 -3.16
C ILE A 36 48.16 4.30 -2.61
N THR A 37 48.82 4.88 -1.62
CA THR A 37 49.83 4.19 -0.81
C THR A 37 49.17 3.39 0.31
N GLY A 38 49.25 2.06 0.26
CA GLY A 38 48.81 1.20 1.35
C GLY A 38 49.75 1.29 2.58
N PRO A 39 49.23 1.20 3.82
CA PRO A 39 50.06 1.20 5.02
C PRO A 39 50.70 -0.17 5.26
N GLY A 40 52.02 -0.16 5.53
CA GLY A 40 52.76 -1.35 5.97
C GLY A 40 52.58 -1.66 7.46
N HIS A 41 53.06 -2.84 7.87
CA HIS A 41 53.11 -3.28 9.26
C HIS A 41 53.88 -2.31 10.18
N ASP A 42 53.48 -2.25 11.46
CA ASP A 42 54.46 -2.42 12.53
C ASP A 42 53.87 -3.04 13.82
N ALA A 43 54.76 -3.50 14.69
CA ALA A 43 54.52 -4.45 15.80
C ALA A 43 53.43 -4.12 16.85
N GLY A 44 52.83 -5.17 17.42
CA GLY A 44 51.98 -5.10 18.63
C GLY A 44 52.74 -5.40 19.93
N PRO A 45 52.00 -5.60 21.05
CA PRO A 45 52.43 -6.60 22.03
C PRO A 45 51.29 -7.55 22.50
N ASP A 46 51.62 -8.84 22.49
CA ASP A 46 51.36 -9.87 23.52
C ASP A 46 50.07 -9.80 24.38
N HIS A 47 49.20 -10.81 24.26
CA HIS A 47 48.92 -11.77 25.35
C HIS A 47 47.99 -12.93 24.97
N GLY A 48 48.39 -14.15 25.38
CA GLY A 48 47.47 -15.20 25.86
C GLY A 48 46.73 -16.05 24.82
N GLY A 49 47.38 -17.10 24.31
CA GLY A 49 46.70 -18.14 23.53
C GLY A 49 45.95 -19.17 24.39
N MET A 50 44.92 -19.80 23.81
CA MET A 50 44.41 -21.10 24.28
C MET A 50 43.85 -21.89 23.08
N ASP A 51 44.43 -23.05 22.80
CA ASP A 51 43.98 -23.99 21.77
C ASP A 51 42.61 -24.59 22.11
N ILE A 52 41.68 -24.59 21.15
CA ILE A 52 40.62 -25.61 21.06
C ILE A 52 40.46 -26.02 19.59
N THR A 53 40.75 -27.29 19.29
CA THR A 53 40.53 -27.94 18.00
C THR A 53 39.04 -28.26 17.78
N PRO A 54 38.46 -28.06 16.59
CA PRO A 54 37.13 -28.56 16.25
C PRO A 54 37.20 -30.01 15.75
N ASP A 55 36.40 -30.91 16.33
CA ASP A 55 36.26 -32.30 15.88
C ASP A 55 34.82 -32.60 15.39
N THR A 56 34.70 -32.80 14.08
CA THR A 56 33.84 -33.74 13.35
C THR A 56 32.31 -33.85 13.60
N ALA A 57 31.57 -33.43 12.56
CA ALA A 57 30.36 -34.00 11.93
C ALA A 57 28.96 -34.04 12.62
N ALA A 58 27.96 -33.57 11.85
CA ALA A 58 26.55 -33.97 11.89
C ALA A 58 25.95 -33.94 10.44
N PRO A 59 24.85 -34.65 10.13
CA PRO A 59 24.54 -35.13 8.76
C PRO A 59 23.49 -34.31 7.96
N PRO A 60 23.32 -34.57 6.63
CA PRO A 60 22.38 -33.87 5.75
C PRO A 60 20.92 -34.42 5.80
N PRO A 61 19.92 -33.64 5.34
CA PRO A 61 18.50 -34.04 5.33
C PRO A 61 18.15 -35.06 4.23
N GLY A 62 17.23 -35.97 4.54
CA GLY A 62 16.83 -37.10 3.70
C GLY A 62 15.73 -36.79 2.66
N ALA A 63 15.74 -37.58 1.58
CA ALA A 63 14.84 -37.44 0.44
C ALA A 63 13.47 -38.13 0.61
N THR A 64 12.52 -37.68 -0.21
CA THR A 64 11.21 -38.30 -0.47
C THR A 64 11.31 -39.66 -1.17
N PRO A 65 10.38 -40.59 -0.95
CA PRO A 65 10.18 -41.75 -1.81
C PRO A 65 9.00 -41.57 -2.80
N ASP A 66 9.25 -41.83 -4.09
CA ASP A 66 8.22 -42.12 -5.10
C ASP A 66 7.54 -43.48 -4.85
N GLY A 67 6.32 -43.72 -5.38
CA GLY A 67 5.64 -44.99 -5.09
C GLY A 67 4.34 -45.42 -5.80
N ASP A 68 3.97 -44.83 -6.94
CA ASP A 68 3.12 -45.42 -8.02
C ASP A 68 1.62 -45.78 -7.79
N ALA A 69 0.91 -45.82 -8.92
CA ALA A 69 -0.54 -45.76 -9.16
C ALA A 69 -1.38 -47.04 -8.87
N GLY A 70 -2.73 -46.89 -8.82
CA GLY A 70 -3.64 -48.02 -9.08
C GLY A 70 -5.12 -47.95 -8.66
N ALA A 71 -5.98 -47.43 -9.55
CA ALA A 71 -7.39 -47.82 -9.82
C ALA A 71 -8.44 -48.11 -8.69
N LEU A 72 -9.61 -47.45 -8.82
CA LEU A 72 -10.96 -47.88 -8.36
C LEU A 72 -11.40 -49.19 -9.08
N PRO A 73 -12.45 -49.96 -8.66
CA PRO A 73 -13.66 -49.50 -7.95
C PRO A 73 -14.39 -50.45 -6.95
N GLY A 74 -15.30 -49.86 -6.15
CA GLY A 74 -16.69 -50.36 -5.94
C GLY A 74 -16.97 -51.47 -4.91
N GLY A 75 -18.02 -51.28 -4.09
CA GLY A 75 -18.65 -52.35 -3.30
C GLY A 75 -19.43 -51.87 -2.06
N GLU A 76 -20.76 -51.86 -2.13
CA GLU A 76 -21.65 -51.71 -0.97
C GLU A 76 -21.72 -53.03 -0.17
N ASP A 77 -21.87 -52.99 1.16
CA ASP A 77 -23.15 -53.35 1.81
C ASP A 77 -23.19 -52.99 3.32
N ARG A 78 -24.43 -52.89 3.83
CA ARG A 78 -24.89 -52.77 5.22
C ARG A 78 -24.36 -53.93 6.11
N ARG A 79 -24.33 -53.90 7.45
CA ARG A 79 -25.42 -53.54 8.40
C ARG A 79 -24.94 -53.78 9.87
N ASP A 80 -25.78 -53.35 10.82
CA ASP A 80 -25.90 -53.81 12.23
C ASP A 80 -24.86 -53.39 13.30
N GLY A 81 -25.32 -52.57 14.27
CA GLY A 81 -24.90 -52.61 15.68
C GLY A 81 -25.82 -53.54 16.51
N PRO A 82 -25.98 -53.39 17.85
CA PRO A 82 -25.49 -52.31 18.73
C PRO A 82 -24.93 -52.75 20.12
N ALA A 83 -24.52 -51.75 20.92
CA ALA A 83 -24.57 -51.64 22.40
C ALA A 83 -23.89 -52.70 23.33
N ALA A 84 -23.02 -52.23 24.24
CA ALA A 84 -23.33 -52.06 25.68
C ALA A 84 -22.11 -51.64 26.55
N ASP A 85 -22.33 -50.64 27.41
CA ASP A 85 -21.59 -50.31 28.65
C ASP A 85 -21.83 -51.38 29.76
N PRO A 86 -21.18 -51.42 30.97
CA PRO A 86 -20.85 -50.23 31.81
C PRO A 86 -19.66 -50.28 32.84
N GLU A 87 -19.44 -49.11 33.46
CA GLU A 87 -19.07 -48.83 34.89
C GLU A 87 -17.85 -49.48 35.60
N HIS A 88 -16.89 -48.64 36.04
CA HIS A 88 -16.54 -48.54 37.48
C HIS A 88 -15.76 -47.27 37.91
N ALA A 89 -16.19 -46.72 39.04
CA ALA A 89 -15.49 -45.83 39.99
C ALA A 89 -15.81 -46.40 41.41
N PRO A 90 -15.25 -45.95 42.58
CA PRO A 90 -14.65 -44.64 42.91
C PRO A 90 -13.39 -44.70 43.85
N ASP A 91 -12.88 -43.57 44.38
CA ASP A 91 -13.15 -43.09 45.76
C ASP A 91 -12.16 -42.04 46.35
N ALA A 92 -12.70 -41.20 47.25
CA ALA A 92 -12.22 -40.32 48.33
C ALA A 92 -10.77 -39.72 48.45
N ALA A 93 -10.75 -38.46 48.92
CA ALA A 93 -9.63 -37.80 49.61
C ALA A 93 -9.63 -38.07 51.14
N PRO A 94 -8.56 -37.69 51.89
CA PRO A 94 -8.75 -36.57 52.84
C PRO A 94 -7.49 -35.71 53.17
N ALA A 95 -7.73 -34.57 53.81
CA ALA A 95 -6.80 -33.80 54.69
C ALA A 95 -7.28 -33.96 56.16
N PRO A 96 -6.55 -33.62 57.26
CA PRO A 96 -5.82 -32.35 57.50
C PRO A 96 -4.51 -32.46 58.34
N ASP A 97 -3.86 -31.34 58.73
CA ASP A 97 -3.83 -30.81 60.13
C ASP A 97 -2.82 -29.62 60.32
N HIS A 98 -2.89 -28.94 61.48
CA HIS A 98 -2.42 -27.58 61.79
C HIS A 98 -0.91 -27.35 62.05
N GLY A 99 -0.50 -26.06 62.00
CA GLY A 99 0.77 -25.58 62.56
C GLY A 99 0.98 -24.06 62.43
N GLY A 100 0.39 -23.25 63.31
CA GLY A 100 0.59 -21.80 63.33
C GLY A 100 1.70 -21.35 64.29
N MET A 101 2.26 -20.15 64.07
CA MET A 101 2.96 -19.40 65.13
C MET A 101 2.86 -17.89 64.89
N ASP A 102 2.61 -17.16 65.97
CA ASP A 102 2.30 -15.73 66.01
C ASP A 102 3.44 -14.97 66.70
N VAL A 103 3.98 -13.92 66.08
CA VAL A 103 4.95 -13.00 66.71
C VAL A 103 4.79 -11.57 66.17
N THR A 104 4.25 -10.70 67.02
CA THR A 104 4.64 -9.28 67.09
C THR A 104 5.26 -9.05 68.48
N PRO A 105 6.19 -8.09 68.71
CA PRO A 105 5.77 -6.69 68.89
C PRO A 105 6.84 -5.60 68.55
N GLY A 106 6.49 -4.32 68.70
CA GLY A 106 7.43 -3.37 69.35
C GLY A 106 7.91 -2.11 68.61
N THR A 107 7.01 -1.12 68.48
CA THR A 107 7.20 0.33 68.76
C THR A 107 8.63 0.89 69.00
N SER A 108 8.99 2.01 68.33
CA SER A 108 9.72 3.16 68.94
C SER A 108 9.87 4.41 68.03
N GLY A 109 9.42 5.56 68.55
CA GLY A 109 10.04 6.90 68.38
C GLY A 109 10.21 7.51 69.80
N PRO A 110 10.58 8.80 70.02
CA PRO A 110 10.71 9.93 69.07
C PRO A 110 11.93 10.88 69.36
N ALA A 111 11.86 12.14 68.85
CA ALA A 111 12.33 13.42 69.45
C ALA A 111 13.57 14.19 68.88
N ARG A 112 13.26 15.29 68.15
CA ARG A 112 13.58 16.75 68.32
C ARG A 112 14.98 17.33 68.64
N ASP A 113 15.10 18.60 68.23
CA ASP A 113 16.06 19.70 68.54
C ASP A 113 17.30 19.84 67.63
N ALA A 114 17.80 21.05 67.27
CA ALA A 114 17.30 22.44 67.39
C ALA A 114 18.03 23.37 66.38
N GLY A 115 17.58 24.63 66.22
CA GLY A 115 18.26 25.67 65.41
C GLY A 115 19.51 26.28 66.08
N PRO A 116 20.17 27.27 65.45
CA PRO A 116 19.77 28.66 65.73
C PRO A 116 19.76 29.61 64.49
N ASP A 117 19.59 30.90 64.77
CA ASP A 117 18.99 31.95 63.92
C ASP A 117 19.95 33.15 63.68
N HIS A 118 19.51 34.08 62.82
CA HIS A 118 19.81 35.52 62.72
C HIS A 118 20.72 36.01 61.57
N GLY A 119 20.17 36.94 60.78
CA GLY A 119 20.90 37.74 59.78
C GLY A 119 20.02 38.48 58.76
N GLY A 120 18.96 39.17 59.19
CA GLY A 120 18.00 39.83 58.28
C GLY A 120 18.36 41.27 57.88
N MET A 121 17.59 41.82 56.93
CA MET A 121 17.37 43.28 56.82
C MET A 121 16.00 43.58 56.19
N ASP A 122 15.28 44.56 56.76
CA ASP A 122 13.88 44.92 56.47
C ASP A 122 13.63 45.68 55.16
N VAL A 123 12.44 45.49 54.59
CA VAL A 123 11.56 46.59 54.13
C VAL A 123 10.08 46.24 54.38
N THR A 124 9.30 47.17 54.94
CA THR A 124 7.84 47.10 55.21
C THR A 124 7.19 48.49 55.01
N PRO A 125 5.84 48.67 54.95
CA PRO A 125 4.83 47.93 54.17
C PRO A 125 3.64 48.79 53.61
N ALA A 126 2.64 48.12 53.02
CA ALA A 126 1.18 48.41 53.06
C ALA A 126 0.54 49.45 52.08
N PRO A 127 -0.81 49.43 51.86
CA PRO A 127 -1.86 48.50 52.33
C PRO A 127 -2.81 47.91 51.24
N VAL A 128 -3.65 46.94 51.67
CA VAL A 128 -4.84 46.36 50.98
C VAL A 128 -6.14 46.93 51.59
N PRO A 129 -7.30 46.85 50.91
CA PRO A 129 -8.55 46.55 51.64
C PRO A 129 -9.43 45.43 51.02
N ASP A 130 -10.29 44.88 51.89
CA ASP A 130 -10.97 43.56 51.84
C ASP A 130 -12.32 43.48 51.04
N PRO A 131 -12.84 42.25 50.77
CA PRO A 131 -14.12 41.99 50.07
C PRO A 131 -15.31 41.53 50.95
N ARG A 132 -16.55 41.72 50.46
CA ARG A 132 -17.87 41.17 50.92
C ARG A 132 -18.91 41.30 49.77
N SER A 133 -19.95 40.48 49.51
CA SER A 133 -20.39 39.12 49.92
C SER A 133 -21.47 38.60 48.92
N GLY A 134 -21.95 37.35 49.03
CA GLY A 134 -23.05 36.76 48.20
C GLY A 134 -24.48 37.14 48.63
N PRO A 135 -25.60 36.45 48.22
CA PRO A 135 -25.70 35.03 47.78
C PRO A 135 -26.71 34.69 46.61
N THR A 136 -26.95 33.38 46.37
CA THR A 136 -27.89 32.66 45.43
C THR A 136 -29.35 32.52 45.97
N PRO A 137 -30.36 31.79 45.37
CA PRO A 137 -30.64 31.23 44.00
C PRO A 137 -32.13 31.33 43.46
N GLY A 138 -32.43 30.88 42.21
CA GLY A 138 -33.66 30.08 41.89
C GLY A 138 -34.73 30.51 40.84
N ALA A 139 -35.18 29.52 40.03
CA ALA A 139 -36.55 29.23 39.49
C ALA A 139 -37.22 29.87 38.20
N VAL A 140 -37.36 29.03 37.16
CA VAL A 140 -38.51 28.66 36.25
C VAL A 140 -39.71 29.61 35.91
N ILE A 141 -40.16 29.69 34.63
CA ILE A 141 -41.55 29.47 34.07
C ILE A 141 -41.95 30.26 32.76
N ALA A 142 -42.50 29.49 31.79
CA ALA A 142 -43.52 29.75 30.73
C ALA A 142 -43.42 30.79 29.56
N ALA A 143 -44.11 30.40 28.47
CA ALA A 143 -44.44 31.17 27.25
C ALA A 143 -45.95 31.51 27.17
N PRO A 144 -46.35 32.39 26.22
CA PRO A 144 -47.49 32.13 25.32
C PRO A 144 -47.20 32.58 23.85
N GLY A 145 -47.99 32.30 22.80
CA GLY A 145 -49.17 31.46 22.62
C GLY A 145 -50.21 32.03 21.62
N HIS A 146 -50.53 31.29 20.53
CA HIS A 146 -51.73 31.42 19.64
C HIS A 146 -51.84 32.71 18.74
N ASP A 147 -52.55 32.77 17.59
CA ASP A 147 -53.27 31.77 16.75
C ASP A 147 -53.38 32.21 15.24
N ARG A 148 -53.75 31.25 14.35
CA ARG A 148 -54.52 31.33 13.07
C ARG A 148 -54.56 32.60 12.17
N ALA A 149 -54.36 32.41 10.85
CA ALA A 149 -55.44 32.26 9.82
C ALA A 149 -54.93 32.49 8.36
N ALA A 150 -55.67 32.00 7.36
CA ALA A 150 -55.29 31.98 5.93
C ALA A 150 -56.06 32.99 5.05
N ALA A 151 -55.50 33.32 3.86
CA ALA A 151 -56.22 33.90 2.71
C ALA A 151 -55.47 33.67 1.38
N ASP A 152 -56.20 33.71 0.26
CA ASP A 152 -55.83 33.29 -1.10
C ASP A 152 -55.05 34.30 -1.98
N ALA A 153 -54.46 33.74 -3.05
CA ALA A 153 -54.31 34.26 -4.43
C ALA A 153 -53.40 35.48 -4.79
N ASP A 154 -52.32 35.13 -5.52
CA ASP A 154 -51.81 35.68 -6.81
C ASP A 154 -52.06 37.18 -7.16
N PRO A 155 -51.00 37.93 -7.57
CA PRO A 155 -50.79 38.09 -9.01
C PRO A 155 -49.33 38.15 -9.51
N ALA A 156 -49.03 37.34 -10.51
CA ALA A 156 -48.38 37.66 -11.79
C ALA A 156 -47.56 38.98 -11.97
N ARG A 157 -46.32 38.79 -12.46
CA ARG A 157 -45.49 39.62 -13.40
C ARG A 157 -44.51 40.70 -12.88
N HIS A 158 -43.24 40.38 -13.10
CA HIS A 158 -42.12 41.24 -13.58
C HIS A 158 -41.70 42.48 -12.77
N ALA A 159 -40.57 42.34 -12.06
CA ALA A 159 -39.62 43.41 -11.76
C ALA A 159 -38.17 42.90 -11.93
N GLY A 160 -37.24 43.80 -12.23
CA GLY A 160 -35.82 43.49 -12.44
C GLY A 160 -35.03 43.21 -11.14
N PRO A 161 -33.72 42.90 -11.23
CA PRO A 161 -32.95 42.39 -10.11
C PRO A 161 -32.68 43.44 -9.03
N VAL A 162 -32.91 43.05 -7.78
CA VAL A 162 -32.48 43.75 -6.56
C VAL A 162 -31.47 42.85 -5.85
N PRO A 163 -30.37 43.36 -5.26
CA PRO A 163 -29.30 42.50 -4.76
C PRO A 163 -29.73 41.78 -3.48
N THR A 164 -29.67 40.45 -3.49
CA THR A 164 -29.91 39.61 -2.30
C THR A 164 -28.59 39.34 -1.58
N ALA A 165 -28.60 39.43 -0.24
CA ALA A 165 -27.50 38.99 0.61
C ALA A 165 -27.21 37.49 0.42
N PRO A 166 -25.97 37.02 0.68
CA PRO A 166 -25.60 35.62 0.42
C PRO A 166 -26.43 34.67 1.28
N ALA A 167 -27.27 33.86 0.63
CA ALA A 167 -27.84 32.68 1.24
C ALA A 167 -26.74 31.61 1.35
N THR A 168 -26.63 30.99 2.52
CA THR A 168 -25.77 29.82 2.74
C THR A 168 -26.08 28.76 1.68
N PRO A 169 -25.08 28.24 0.93
CA PRO A 169 -25.34 27.20 -0.04
C PRO A 169 -25.84 25.94 0.68
N ALA A 170 -26.96 25.41 0.22
CA ALA A 170 -27.30 24.01 0.51
C ALA A 170 -26.25 23.11 -0.17
N PRO A 171 -25.92 21.93 0.40
CA PRO A 171 -25.01 21.00 -0.26
C PRO A 171 -25.54 20.67 -1.66
N GLY A 172 -24.70 20.87 -2.68
CA GLY A 172 -25.06 20.61 -4.06
C GLY A 172 -25.43 19.15 -4.25
N THR A 173 -26.62 18.90 -4.79
CA THR A 173 -27.06 17.55 -5.16
C THR A 173 -26.26 17.07 -6.36
N ASP A 174 -25.54 15.97 -6.16
CA ASP A 174 -24.77 15.25 -7.17
C ASP A 174 -25.76 14.60 -8.17
N ASP A 175 -26.04 15.26 -9.29
CA ASP A 175 -27.04 14.84 -10.30
C ASP A 175 -26.55 13.68 -11.22
N GLY A 176 -25.68 12.81 -10.70
CA GLY A 176 -25.19 11.60 -11.37
C GLY A 176 -25.16 10.40 -10.41
N PRO A 177 -25.04 9.16 -10.92
CA PRO A 177 -24.82 7.99 -10.07
C PRO A 177 -23.46 8.13 -9.36
N GLY A 178 -23.49 8.40 -8.05
CA GLY A 178 -22.29 8.60 -7.26
C GLY A 178 -21.43 7.34 -7.12
N LEU A 179 -20.11 7.53 -7.00
CA LEU A 179 -19.18 6.45 -6.65
C LEU A 179 -19.51 5.83 -5.27
N PRO A 180 -19.24 4.53 -5.05
CA PRO A 180 -19.34 3.84 -3.76
C PRO A 180 -18.83 4.66 -2.56
N GLY A 181 -19.77 5.20 -1.78
CA GLY A 181 -19.50 6.24 -0.80
C GLY A 181 -18.64 5.79 0.38
N ALA A 182 -18.77 4.53 0.81
CA ALA A 182 -18.02 4.01 1.95
C ALA A 182 -16.53 3.83 1.60
N LEU A 183 -16.21 3.36 0.39
CA LEU A 183 -14.83 3.36 -0.13
C LEU A 183 -14.23 4.77 -0.26
N VAL A 184 -15.02 5.75 -0.72
CA VAL A 184 -14.54 7.16 -0.82
C VAL A 184 -14.26 7.76 0.57
N ALA A 185 -15.06 7.41 1.59
CA ALA A 185 -14.91 7.93 2.97
C ALA A 185 -13.81 7.22 3.81
N ALA A 186 -13.15 6.21 3.25
CA ALA A 186 -12.19 5.33 3.92
C ALA A 186 -10.75 5.44 3.34
N PRO A 187 -10.08 6.61 3.41
CA PRO A 187 -8.80 6.89 2.76
C PRO A 187 -7.65 5.93 3.08
N LEU A 188 -7.53 5.47 4.33
CA LEU A 188 -6.46 4.55 4.74
C LEU A 188 -6.72 3.13 4.20
N LEU A 189 -7.94 2.61 4.39
CA LEU A 189 -8.41 1.36 3.78
C LEU A 189 -8.29 1.40 2.25
N ALA A 190 -8.71 2.49 1.60
CA ALA A 190 -8.67 2.63 0.16
C ALA A 190 -7.22 2.64 -0.38
N ALA A 191 -6.31 3.35 0.29
CA ALA A 191 -4.89 3.32 -0.03
C ALA A 191 -4.27 1.92 0.21
N GLY A 192 -4.63 1.24 1.29
CA GLY A 192 -4.22 -0.14 1.59
C GLY A 192 -4.69 -1.13 0.51
N LEU A 193 -5.97 -1.08 0.15
CA LEU A 193 -6.58 -1.90 -0.90
C LEU A 193 -5.93 -1.65 -2.27
N LEU A 194 -5.67 -0.39 -2.65
CA LEU A 194 -4.93 -0.07 -3.90
C LEU A 194 -3.49 -0.59 -3.85
N GLY A 195 -2.78 -0.40 -2.74
CA GLY A 195 -1.41 -0.88 -2.57
C GLY A 195 -1.30 -2.41 -2.56
N ALA A 196 -2.32 -3.10 -2.04
CA ALA A 196 -2.44 -4.56 -2.14
C ALA A 196 -2.79 -5.01 -3.57
N LEU A 197 -3.82 -4.42 -4.19
CA LEU A 197 -4.24 -4.74 -5.57
C LEU A 197 -3.11 -4.48 -6.58
N GLY A 198 -2.38 -3.38 -6.45
CA GLY A 198 -1.22 -3.04 -7.27
C GLY A 198 -0.03 -4.00 -7.08
N ARG A 199 0.13 -4.62 -5.90
CA ARG A 199 1.10 -5.73 -5.71
C ARG A 199 0.60 -7.01 -6.37
N THR A 200 -0.67 -7.37 -6.18
CA THR A 200 -1.27 -8.57 -6.80
C THR A 200 -1.25 -8.49 -8.33
N ARG A 201 -1.54 -7.32 -8.92
CA ARG A 201 -1.45 -7.06 -10.37
C ARG A 201 -0.03 -7.24 -10.90
N ARG A 202 0.97 -6.67 -10.21
CA ARG A 202 2.39 -6.84 -10.58
C ARG A 202 2.82 -8.31 -10.49
N ASN A 203 2.42 -9.01 -9.43
CA ASN A 203 2.69 -10.44 -9.30
C ASN A 203 2.03 -11.24 -10.43
N ALA A 204 0.78 -10.93 -10.80
CA ALA A 204 0.11 -11.55 -11.94
C ALA A 204 0.87 -11.31 -13.26
N LEU A 205 1.31 -10.08 -13.54
CA LEU A 205 2.15 -9.76 -14.71
C LEU A 205 3.48 -10.54 -14.72
N TRP A 206 4.16 -10.67 -13.59
CA TRP A 206 5.39 -11.47 -13.52
C TRP A 206 5.12 -12.97 -13.72
N GLN A 207 3.99 -13.48 -13.22
CA GLN A 207 3.58 -14.88 -13.46
C GLN A 207 3.14 -15.14 -14.91
N THR A 208 2.58 -14.15 -15.63
CA THR A 208 2.36 -14.26 -17.09
C THR A 208 3.67 -14.21 -17.85
N ALA A 209 4.59 -13.31 -17.48
CA ALA A 209 5.92 -13.16 -18.07
C ALA A 209 6.78 -14.44 -17.97
N ALA A 210 6.59 -15.20 -16.88
CA ALA A 210 7.22 -16.49 -16.62
C ALA A 210 6.45 -17.70 -17.20
N GLY A 211 5.31 -17.48 -17.87
CA GLY A 211 4.49 -18.54 -18.47
C GLY A 211 3.65 -19.38 -17.49
N ALA A 212 3.59 -19.00 -16.21
CA ALA A 212 2.79 -19.70 -15.19
C ALA A 212 1.29 -19.40 -15.28
N LEU A 213 0.93 -18.24 -15.83
CA LEU A 213 -0.45 -17.86 -16.14
C LEU A 213 -0.66 -17.78 -17.67
N ARG A 214 -1.71 -18.42 -18.17
CA ARG A 214 -2.14 -18.34 -19.59
C ARG A 214 -2.89 -17.04 -19.87
N ARG A 215 -2.20 -15.91 -19.80
CA ARG A 215 -2.68 -14.57 -20.19
C ARG A 215 -1.55 -13.84 -20.92
N GLY A 216 -1.88 -12.92 -21.82
CA GLY A 216 -0.89 -12.06 -22.46
C GLY A 216 -0.46 -10.94 -21.51
N ALA A 217 0.81 -10.52 -21.52
CA ALA A 217 1.23 -9.37 -20.72
C ALA A 217 0.49 -8.07 -21.12
N GLY A 218 0.00 -7.99 -22.37
CA GLY A 218 -0.83 -6.90 -22.89
C GLY A 218 -2.30 -6.92 -22.45
N ASP A 219 -2.75 -7.97 -21.76
CA ASP A 219 -4.12 -8.09 -21.26
C ASP A 219 -4.40 -7.00 -20.22
N ASP A 220 -5.60 -6.42 -20.27
CA ASP A 220 -6.00 -5.38 -19.32
C ASP A 220 -6.36 -6.03 -17.97
N LEU A 221 -5.55 -5.78 -16.93
CA LEU A 221 -5.81 -6.22 -15.55
C LEU A 221 -6.83 -5.32 -14.82
N GLU A 222 -7.66 -4.62 -15.58
CA GLU A 222 -8.69 -3.72 -15.10
C GLU A 222 -10.05 -4.42 -14.97
N PRO A 223 -10.93 -3.99 -14.03
CA PRO A 223 -12.24 -4.59 -13.88
C PRO A 223 -13.08 -4.47 -15.16
N ARG A 224 -13.62 -5.60 -15.62
CA ARG A 224 -14.40 -5.69 -16.87
C ARG A 224 -15.86 -5.28 -16.68
N ASP A 225 -16.42 -5.43 -15.47
CA ASP A 225 -17.80 -5.07 -15.15
C ASP A 225 -17.94 -3.58 -14.77
N GLY A 226 -19.18 -3.10 -14.60
CA GLY A 226 -19.44 -1.72 -14.15
C GLY A 226 -19.06 -1.53 -12.68
N ALA A 227 -19.58 -2.40 -11.80
CA ALA A 227 -19.40 -2.31 -10.36
C ALA A 227 -17.92 -2.31 -9.93
N GLY A 228 -17.06 -3.13 -10.54
CA GLY A 228 -15.63 -3.14 -10.27
C GLY A 228 -14.92 -1.88 -10.77
N ARG A 229 -15.34 -1.30 -11.91
CA ARG A 229 -14.82 -0.01 -12.36
C ARG A 229 -15.23 1.14 -11.45
N ASP A 230 -16.44 1.09 -10.88
CA ASP A 230 -16.92 2.11 -9.95
C ASP A 230 -16.28 1.95 -8.56
N ALA A 231 -16.08 0.71 -8.08
CA ALA A 231 -15.32 0.43 -6.87
C ALA A 231 -13.84 0.85 -7.00
N ARG A 232 -13.19 0.54 -8.13
CA ARG A 232 -11.81 1.00 -8.41
C ARG A 232 -11.74 2.53 -8.44
N ASP A 233 -12.69 3.20 -9.09
CA ASP A 233 -12.71 4.65 -9.15
C ASP A 233 -13.05 5.29 -7.80
N ALA A 234 -13.86 4.64 -6.94
CA ALA A 234 -14.06 5.04 -5.55
C ALA A 234 -12.77 4.93 -4.72
N LEU A 235 -12.05 3.81 -4.83
CA LEU A 235 -10.75 3.63 -4.19
C LEU A 235 -9.76 4.72 -4.62
N LEU A 236 -9.64 4.99 -5.92
CA LEU A 236 -8.73 6.00 -6.48
C LEU A 236 -9.11 7.44 -6.10
N ALA A 237 -10.41 7.73 -5.92
CA ALA A 237 -10.89 9.04 -5.52
C ALA A 237 -10.80 9.28 -4.00
N GLY A 238 -10.89 8.22 -3.18
CA GLY A 238 -10.88 8.30 -1.72
C GLY A 238 -9.52 8.07 -1.05
N ALA A 239 -8.60 7.33 -1.69
CA ALA A 239 -7.34 6.93 -1.07
C ALA A 239 -6.42 8.10 -0.71
N ASP A 240 -5.85 8.07 0.50
CA ASP A 240 -4.75 8.96 0.90
C ASP A 240 -3.48 8.16 1.27
N PRO A 241 -2.63 7.82 0.29
CA PRO A 241 -1.33 7.22 0.55
C PRO A 241 -0.37 8.12 1.35
N SER A 242 -0.60 9.43 1.38
CA SER A 242 0.24 10.39 2.11
C SER A 242 -0.05 10.39 3.61
N ALA A 243 -1.31 10.16 4.01
CA ALA A 243 -1.68 9.89 5.39
C ALA A 243 -1.16 8.52 5.87
N VAL A 244 -1.23 7.48 5.03
CA VAL A 244 -0.63 6.16 5.34
C VAL A 244 0.88 6.29 5.57
N ALA A 245 1.60 6.96 4.66
CA ALA A 245 3.04 7.16 4.78
C ALA A 245 3.44 8.06 5.96
N PHE A 246 2.62 9.07 6.28
CA PHE A 246 2.83 9.91 7.47
C PHE A 246 2.65 9.12 8.77
N LEU A 247 1.56 8.33 8.88
CA LEU A 247 1.30 7.49 10.05
C LEU A 247 2.43 6.46 10.25
N ASP A 248 2.81 5.71 9.21
CA ASP A 248 3.91 4.74 9.30
C ASP A 248 5.23 5.40 9.71
N ARG A 249 5.65 6.48 9.03
CA ARG A 249 6.90 7.20 9.35
C ARG A 249 6.89 7.81 10.75
N ALA A 250 5.76 8.38 11.19
CA ALA A 250 5.61 8.96 12.52
C ALA A 250 5.79 7.91 13.62
N LEU A 251 5.16 6.74 13.45
CA LEU A 251 5.21 5.63 14.40
C LEU A 251 6.58 4.94 14.41
N ARG A 252 7.14 4.61 13.24
CA ARG A 252 8.51 4.05 13.14
C ARG A 252 9.55 5.00 13.72
N ARG A 253 9.40 6.30 13.51
CA ARG A 253 10.30 7.29 14.10
C ARG A 253 10.21 7.31 15.62
N LEU A 254 8.99 7.26 16.18
CA LEU A 254 8.78 7.14 17.62
C LEU A 254 9.45 5.87 18.19
N SER A 255 9.30 4.75 17.49
CA SER A 255 9.92 3.47 17.81
C SER A 255 11.45 3.60 17.87
N ALA A 256 12.07 4.11 16.82
CA ALA A 256 13.52 4.30 16.72
C ALA A 256 14.09 5.27 17.78
N ASP A 257 13.41 6.39 18.05
CA ASP A 257 13.86 7.38 19.04
C ASP A 257 13.77 6.83 20.48
N LEU A 258 12.73 6.06 20.80
CA LEU A 258 12.59 5.41 22.11
C LEU A 258 13.59 4.26 22.28
N ASP A 259 13.80 3.43 21.26
CA ASP A 259 14.83 2.37 21.21
C ASP A 259 16.23 2.94 21.46
N THR A 260 16.59 4.01 20.73
CA THR A 260 17.86 4.75 20.90
C THR A 260 18.02 5.35 22.29
N ALA A 261 16.91 5.80 22.91
CA ALA A 261 16.90 6.34 24.26
C ALA A 261 16.85 5.26 25.36
N GLY A 262 16.81 3.97 25.01
CA GLY A 262 16.66 2.87 25.97
C GLY A 262 15.31 2.88 26.72
N ARG A 263 14.26 3.45 26.10
CA ARG A 263 12.91 3.58 26.65
C ARG A 263 11.97 2.57 25.97
N SER A 264 11.08 1.97 26.76
CA SER A 264 10.00 1.14 26.22
C SER A 264 8.94 1.97 25.49
N LEU A 265 8.33 1.39 24.45
CA LEU A 265 7.10 1.92 23.84
C LEU A 265 5.97 2.10 24.88
N PRO A 266 5.26 3.25 24.88
CA PRO A 266 4.07 3.43 25.70
C PRO A 266 2.88 2.66 25.11
N VAL A 267 1.94 2.24 25.96
CA VAL A 267 0.67 1.67 25.50
C VAL A 267 -0.19 2.79 24.91
N VAL A 268 -0.41 2.75 23.59
CA VAL A 268 -1.35 3.64 22.87
C VAL A 268 -2.70 2.94 22.79
N TYR A 269 -3.77 3.58 23.25
CA TYR A 269 -5.15 3.10 23.07
C TYR A 269 -5.75 3.54 21.74
N ALA A 270 -5.53 4.80 21.38
CA ALA A 270 -6.12 5.39 20.18
C ALA A 270 -5.18 6.41 19.53
N ALA A 271 -5.36 6.60 18.23
CA ALA A 271 -4.73 7.68 17.48
C ALA A 271 -5.79 8.54 16.80
N TRP A 272 -5.61 9.85 16.88
CA TRP A 272 -6.43 10.85 16.20
C TRP A 272 -5.62 11.44 15.05
N LEU A 273 -6.01 11.13 13.82
CA LEU A 273 -5.29 11.52 12.60
C LEU A 273 -6.09 12.60 11.86
N GLY A 274 -5.56 13.83 11.86
CA GLY A 274 -6.03 14.93 11.03
C GLY A 274 -5.18 15.07 9.76
N GLU A 275 -5.44 16.15 9.00
CA GLU A 275 -4.66 16.47 7.79
C GLU A 275 -3.21 16.83 8.15
N GLU A 276 -3.00 17.75 9.11
CA GLU A 276 -1.68 18.30 9.45
C GLU A 276 -1.10 17.80 10.79
N GLU A 277 -1.86 17.03 11.57
CA GLU A 277 -1.39 16.52 12.87
C GLU A 277 -1.87 15.10 13.19
N LEU A 278 -1.05 14.40 13.98
CA LEU A 278 -1.33 13.08 14.54
C LEU A 278 -1.22 13.18 16.06
N HIS A 279 -2.23 12.70 16.78
CA HIS A 279 -2.19 12.56 18.22
C HIS A 279 -2.26 11.09 18.64
N LEU A 280 -1.52 10.71 19.66
CA LEU A 280 -1.58 9.42 20.33
C LEU A 280 -2.15 9.61 21.73
N GLN A 281 -3.22 8.88 22.04
CA GLN A 281 -3.81 8.79 23.37
C GLN A 281 -3.24 7.56 24.06
N LEU A 282 -2.46 7.80 25.11
CA LEU A 282 -1.77 6.77 25.89
C LEU A 282 -2.68 6.22 26.99
N ALA A 283 -2.43 4.98 27.40
CA ALA A 283 -3.09 4.37 28.56
C ALA A 283 -2.65 5.01 29.89
N GLU A 284 -1.36 5.35 29.98
CA GLU A 284 -0.71 5.91 31.16
C GLU A 284 0.31 6.98 30.76
N PRO A 285 0.62 7.97 31.62
CA PRO A 285 1.63 8.98 31.34
C PRO A 285 3.02 8.38 31.11
N ALA A 286 3.60 8.62 29.92
CA ALA A 286 4.89 8.04 29.51
C ALA A 286 6.08 9.02 29.60
N GLY A 287 5.89 10.12 30.34
CA GLY A 287 6.86 11.20 30.45
C GLY A 287 6.95 12.07 29.18
N ILE A 288 8.07 12.76 29.00
CA ILE A 288 8.28 13.66 27.87
C ILE A 288 8.52 12.84 26.59
N PRO A 289 7.78 13.07 25.48
CA PRO A 289 8.04 12.41 24.20
C PRO A 289 9.39 12.85 23.59
N PRO A 290 10.04 11.99 22.78
CA PRO A 290 11.22 12.38 22.00
C PRO A 290 10.83 13.30 20.82
N ALA A 291 11.64 14.32 20.54
CA ALA A 291 11.43 15.19 19.38
C ALA A 291 11.53 14.37 18.06
N PRO A 292 10.63 14.54 17.08
CA PRO A 292 9.74 15.69 16.88
C PRO A 292 8.39 15.67 17.61
N TRP A 293 8.07 14.60 18.35
CA TRP A 293 6.83 14.50 19.13
C TRP A 293 6.83 15.49 20.32
N GLN A 294 5.64 15.93 20.71
CA GLN A 294 5.43 16.92 21.77
C GLN A 294 4.32 16.49 22.73
N LEU A 295 4.36 17.03 23.96
CA LEU A 295 3.27 16.86 24.90
C LEU A 295 2.05 17.66 24.41
N GLY A 296 0.88 17.03 24.42
CA GLY A 296 -0.38 17.64 24.04
C GLY A 296 -1.13 18.25 25.22
N GLN A 297 -2.44 18.07 25.24
CA GLN A 297 -3.33 18.67 26.25
C GLN A 297 -3.20 18.03 27.65
N SER A 298 -2.60 16.83 27.74
CA SER A 298 -2.32 16.11 28.98
C SER A 298 -1.03 15.30 28.87
N ASP A 299 -0.59 14.72 29.99
CA ASP A 299 0.60 13.87 30.09
C ASP A 299 0.45 12.48 29.43
N SER A 300 -0.80 12.04 29.21
CA SER A 300 -1.16 10.86 28.39
C SER A 300 -1.54 11.21 26.94
N TYR A 301 -1.22 12.40 26.43
CA TYR A 301 -1.53 12.79 25.06
C TYR A 301 -0.27 13.31 24.35
N TRP A 302 0.18 12.63 23.31
CA TRP A 302 1.37 13.01 22.53
C TRP A 302 0.97 13.46 21.13
N THR A 303 1.48 14.59 20.67
CA THR A 303 1.14 15.21 19.37
C THR A 303 2.36 15.28 18.46
N LEU A 304 2.15 15.08 17.15
CA LEU A 304 3.11 15.33 16.08
C LEU A 304 2.45 16.15 14.97
N GLU A 305 3.00 17.34 14.70
CA GLU A 305 2.66 18.16 13.54
C GLU A 305 3.44 17.66 12.31
N ARG A 306 2.77 17.48 11.17
CA ARG A 306 3.30 16.85 9.95
C ARG A 306 4.60 17.50 9.46
N TYR A 307 4.62 18.84 9.34
CA TYR A 307 5.81 19.57 8.90
C TYR A 307 7.02 19.38 9.81
N ARG A 308 6.84 19.02 11.10
CA ARG A 308 7.97 18.71 12.00
C ARG A 308 8.59 17.36 11.68
N LEU A 309 7.81 16.38 11.21
CA LEU A 309 8.35 15.11 10.73
C LEU A 309 9.09 15.31 9.40
N ASP A 310 8.52 16.09 8.49
CA ASP A 310 9.14 16.40 7.19
C ASP A 310 10.44 17.20 7.33
N ALA A 311 10.56 18.01 8.39
CA ALA A 311 11.79 18.74 8.72
C ALA A 311 12.94 17.83 9.21
N VAL A 312 12.68 16.58 9.62
CA VAL A 312 13.75 15.66 10.02
C VAL A 312 14.07 14.67 8.91
N ARG A 313 15.34 14.62 8.52
CA ARG A 313 15.87 13.62 7.59
C ARG A 313 15.92 12.24 8.26
N ASP A 314 15.85 11.21 7.43
CA ASP A 314 16.07 9.81 7.78
C ASP A 314 15.20 9.26 8.92
N VAL A 315 14.04 8.71 8.55
CA VAL A 315 13.33 7.74 9.39
C VAL A 315 13.92 6.37 9.05
N PRO A 316 14.48 5.61 10.00
CA PRO A 316 15.03 4.28 9.72
C PRO A 316 13.93 3.35 9.22
N ALA A 317 14.01 2.92 7.96
CA ALA A 317 12.99 2.07 7.32
C ALA A 317 12.95 0.65 7.91
N ASP A 318 14.00 0.26 8.63
CA ASP A 318 14.17 -0.99 9.36
C ASP A 318 13.64 -0.92 10.83
N ALA A 319 13.21 0.25 11.30
CA ALA A 319 12.58 0.40 12.61
C ALA A 319 11.27 -0.42 12.68
N GLU A 320 11.11 -1.22 13.74
CA GLU A 320 9.95 -2.10 13.90
C GLU A 320 8.67 -1.28 14.11
N ALA A 321 7.61 -1.65 13.38
CA ALA A 321 6.28 -1.04 13.50
C ALA A 321 5.73 -1.21 14.94
N PRO A 322 5.51 -0.11 15.70
CA PRO A 322 5.25 -0.23 17.13
C PRO A 322 3.79 -0.60 17.48
N TYR A 323 2.81 -0.19 16.67
CA TYR A 323 1.37 -0.37 16.92
C TYR A 323 0.61 -0.94 15.71
N PRO A 324 0.97 -2.16 15.23
CA PRO A 324 0.30 -2.83 14.12
C PRO A 324 -1.22 -3.03 14.30
N GLY A 325 -1.75 -2.98 15.53
CA GLY A 325 -3.19 -3.10 15.79
C GLY A 325 -4.03 -1.84 15.64
N LEU A 326 -3.44 -0.70 15.26
CA LEU A 326 -4.18 0.52 14.93
C LEU A 326 -5.06 0.31 13.68
N VAL A 327 -6.36 0.58 13.81
CA VAL A 327 -7.35 0.50 12.72
C VAL A 327 -8.43 1.58 12.85
N SER A 328 -8.86 2.14 11.72
CA SER A 328 -9.86 3.19 11.63
C SER A 328 -11.25 2.72 12.07
N LEU A 329 -11.90 3.47 12.98
CA LEU A 329 -13.31 3.26 13.36
C LEU A 329 -14.25 4.23 12.64
N GLY A 330 -13.79 5.42 12.31
CA GLY A 330 -14.61 6.49 11.73
C GLY A 330 -13.98 7.87 11.87
N THR A 331 -14.74 8.91 11.52
CA THR A 331 -14.33 10.32 11.64
C THR A 331 -15.27 11.12 12.54
N ARG A 332 -14.73 12.16 13.14
CA ARG A 332 -15.48 13.21 13.83
C ARG A 332 -14.76 14.54 13.59
N ASP A 333 -15.52 15.57 13.22
CA ASP A 333 -14.97 16.91 12.97
C ASP A 333 -13.77 16.86 11.99
N ASP A 334 -13.90 16.03 10.94
CA ASP A 334 -12.90 15.66 9.92
C ASP A 334 -11.62 14.95 10.42
N ILE A 335 -11.46 14.75 11.73
CA ILE A 335 -10.37 13.96 12.34
C ILE A 335 -10.76 12.47 12.37
N ARG A 336 -9.87 11.59 11.94
CA ARG A 336 -10.06 10.12 11.95
C ARG A 336 -9.62 9.52 13.27
N LEU A 337 -10.50 8.71 13.88
CA LEU A 337 -10.15 7.90 15.04
C LEU A 337 -9.67 6.52 14.57
N LEU A 338 -8.46 6.15 14.99
CA LEU A 338 -7.96 4.79 14.94
C LEU A 338 -7.90 4.21 16.36
N LEU A 339 -8.38 2.98 16.54
CA LEU A 339 -8.28 2.21 17.78
C LEU A 339 -7.14 1.20 17.66
N ASN A 340 -6.28 1.11 18.66
CA ASN A 340 -5.26 0.08 18.76
C ASN A 340 -5.81 -1.21 19.39
N LEU A 341 -6.34 -2.12 18.57
CA LEU A 341 -7.03 -3.33 19.05
C LEU A 341 -6.13 -4.29 19.86
N GLU A 342 -4.80 -4.31 19.64
CA GLU A 342 -3.89 -5.14 20.45
C GLU A 342 -3.66 -4.62 21.88
N ALA A 343 -4.02 -3.35 22.17
CA ALA A 343 -3.80 -2.72 23.46
C ALA A 343 -5.02 -2.75 24.38
N VAL A 344 -6.20 -3.12 23.89
CA VAL A 344 -7.46 -3.07 24.67
C VAL A 344 -7.49 -4.21 25.70
N PRO A 345 -7.62 -3.93 27.01
CA PRO A 345 -7.60 -4.94 28.07
C PRO A 345 -8.98 -5.60 28.28
N GLY A 346 -9.54 -6.18 27.22
CA GLY A 346 -10.86 -6.81 27.24
C GLY A 346 -11.47 -6.96 25.85
N LEU A 347 -12.75 -7.30 25.80
CA LEU A 347 -13.51 -7.33 24.56
C LEU A 347 -13.86 -5.91 24.08
N VAL A 348 -13.70 -5.66 22.78
CA VAL A 348 -14.40 -4.57 22.10
C VAL A 348 -15.66 -5.17 21.49
N SER A 349 -16.84 -4.62 21.76
CA SER A 349 -18.07 -5.08 21.11
C SER A 349 -18.71 -4.04 20.18
N VAL A 350 -19.42 -4.54 19.17
CA VAL A 350 -20.22 -3.74 18.25
C VAL A 350 -21.66 -4.26 18.24
N LEU A 351 -22.59 -3.40 18.66
CA LEU A 351 -24.03 -3.58 18.64
C LEU A 351 -24.68 -2.86 17.46
N GLY A 352 -25.80 -3.38 16.94
CA GLY A 352 -26.52 -2.79 15.81
C GLY A 352 -27.30 -3.82 15.00
N ALA A 353 -27.83 -3.42 13.84
CA ALA A 353 -28.41 -4.39 12.91
C ALA A 353 -27.31 -5.31 12.34
N PRO A 354 -27.60 -6.57 11.96
CA PRO A 354 -26.58 -7.51 11.50
C PRO A 354 -25.72 -6.98 10.34
N ALA A 355 -26.36 -6.39 9.32
CA ALA A 355 -25.65 -5.84 8.15
C ALA A 355 -24.75 -4.64 8.50
N ASP A 356 -25.21 -3.75 9.39
CA ASP A 356 -24.43 -2.58 9.84
C ASP A 356 -23.20 -3.02 10.64
N ARG A 357 -23.38 -4.00 11.54
CA ARG A 357 -22.27 -4.61 12.30
C ARG A 357 -21.27 -5.27 11.36
N GLU A 358 -21.74 -6.10 10.43
CA GLU A 358 -20.88 -6.80 9.47
C GLU A 358 -20.11 -5.82 8.56
N ALA A 359 -20.71 -4.67 8.20
CA ALA A 359 -20.04 -3.63 7.43
C ALA A 359 -18.90 -2.95 8.22
N VAL A 360 -19.07 -2.69 9.53
CA VAL A 360 -17.99 -2.22 10.41
C VAL A 360 -16.87 -3.25 10.52
N LEU A 361 -17.21 -4.51 10.83
CA LEU A 361 -16.23 -5.59 10.98
C LEU A 361 -15.47 -5.87 9.68
N SER A 362 -16.14 -5.82 8.53
CA SER A 362 -15.52 -6.01 7.21
C SER A 362 -14.55 -4.89 6.87
N SER A 363 -14.87 -3.64 7.25
CA SER A 363 -13.97 -2.49 7.08
C SER A 363 -12.69 -2.66 7.89
N ILE A 364 -12.83 -2.99 9.18
CA ILE A 364 -11.73 -3.25 10.10
C ILE A 364 -10.86 -4.42 9.61
N ALA A 365 -11.49 -5.54 9.23
CA ALA A 365 -10.78 -6.72 8.73
C ALA A 365 -9.99 -6.42 7.44
N ALA A 366 -10.59 -5.70 6.47
CA ALA A 366 -9.93 -5.34 5.22
C ALA A 366 -8.79 -4.33 5.43
N GLU A 367 -8.93 -3.39 6.37
CA GLU A 367 -7.88 -2.41 6.69
C GLU A 367 -6.70 -3.10 7.40
N LEU A 368 -6.95 -3.97 8.37
CA LEU A 368 -5.89 -4.78 9.01
C LEU A 368 -5.18 -5.70 7.99
N ALA A 369 -5.94 -6.35 7.11
CA ALA A 369 -5.42 -7.19 6.03
C ALA A 369 -4.46 -6.43 5.09
N THR A 370 -4.71 -5.14 4.85
CA THR A 370 -3.97 -4.32 3.89
C THR A 370 -3.14 -3.18 4.50
N SER A 371 -3.09 -3.09 5.84
CA SER A 371 -2.43 -2.02 6.60
C SER A 371 -0.96 -1.84 6.20
N GLY A 372 -0.63 -0.60 5.84
CA GLY A 372 0.71 -0.16 5.42
C GLY A 372 1.64 0.23 6.58
N TRP A 373 1.13 0.37 7.81
CA TRP A 373 1.91 0.71 9.02
C TRP A 373 2.19 -0.50 9.91
N ALA A 374 2.00 -1.71 9.40
CA ALA A 374 2.14 -2.95 10.14
C ALA A 374 2.99 -3.97 9.38
N ASP A 375 4.17 -4.29 9.93
CA ASP A 375 5.09 -5.26 9.33
C ASP A 375 4.48 -6.67 9.33
N ARG A 376 3.95 -7.09 10.48
CA ARG A 376 3.39 -8.42 10.72
C ARG A 376 2.20 -8.36 11.65
N MET A 377 1.20 -9.19 11.40
CA MET A 377 0.07 -9.51 12.29
C MET A 377 -0.57 -10.81 11.82
N THR A 378 -1.40 -11.43 12.66
CA THR A 378 -2.40 -12.42 12.25
C THR A 378 -3.79 -11.84 12.51
N VAL A 379 -4.71 -11.99 11.56
CA VAL A 379 -6.12 -11.60 11.69
C VAL A 379 -6.97 -12.86 11.52
N SER A 380 -7.75 -13.23 12.54
CA SER A 380 -8.68 -14.37 12.47
C SER A 380 -10.12 -13.87 12.41
N LEU A 381 -10.79 -14.17 11.30
CA LEU A 381 -12.21 -13.86 11.06
C LEU A 381 -13.04 -15.09 11.42
N VAL A 382 -14.08 -14.91 12.25
CA VAL A 382 -14.85 -16.04 12.79
C VAL A 382 -16.31 -15.93 12.40
N GLY A 383 -16.77 -16.89 11.59
CA GLY A 383 -18.16 -17.03 11.14
C GLY A 383 -18.65 -15.94 10.17
N PHE A 384 -17.75 -15.15 9.57
CA PHE A 384 -18.10 -14.10 8.60
C PHE A 384 -16.94 -13.81 7.62
N ALA A 385 -17.29 -13.23 6.47
CA ALA A 385 -16.34 -12.63 5.51
C ALA A 385 -15.11 -13.50 5.16
N ALA A 386 -15.31 -14.82 5.00
CA ALA A 386 -14.25 -15.76 4.62
C ALA A 386 -13.54 -15.38 3.31
N ASP A 387 -14.25 -14.65 2.44
CA ASP A 387 -13.80 -14.11 1.16
C ASP A 387 -12.68 -13.04 1.31
N LEU A 388 -12.62 -12.32 2.44
CA LEU A 388 -11.54 -11.37 2.75
C LEU A 388 -10.15 -12.03 2.88
N THR A 389 -10.07 -13.36 3.05
CA THR A 389 -8.79 -14.09 3.01
C THR A 389 -8.04 -13.88 1.69
N ALA A 390 -8.74 -13.62 0.58
CA ALA A 390 -8.14 -13.32 -0.72
C ALA A 390 -7.32 -12.02 -0.77
N LEU A 391 -7.56 -11.07 0.15
CA LEU A 391 -6.79 -9.81 0.20
C LEU A 391 -5.35 -10.01 0.67
N ALA A 392 -5.14 -10.90 1.65
CA ALA A 392 -3.85 -11.20 2.23
C ALA A 392 -3.81 -12.60 2.88
N PRO A 393 -3.67 -13.68 2.09
CA PRO A 393 -3.74 -15.08 2.60
C PRO A 393 -2.69 -15.44 3.66
N THR A 394 -1.59 -14.68 3.75
CA THR A 394 -0.53 -14.86 4.76
C THR A 394 -0.82 -14.14 6.08
N ARG A 395 -1.79 -13.22 6.10
CA ARG A 395 -2.16 -12.38 7.24
C ARG A 395 -3.55 -12.71 7.79
N VAL A 396 -4.51 -13.01 6.91
CA VAL A 396 -5.92 -13.26 7.26
C VAL A 396 -6.21 -14.75 7.24
N ARG A 397 -6.91 -15.23 8.28
CA ARG A 397 -7.42 -16.61 8.41
C ARG A 397 -8.92 -16.56 8.68
N HIS A 398 -9.63 -17.61 8.29
CA HIS A 398 -11.05 -17.79 8.60
C HIS A 398 -11.25 -19.03 9.47
N LEU A 399 -12.15 -18.94 10.45
CA LEU A 399 -12.65 -20.03 11.28
C LEU A 399 -14.17 -20.06 11.17
N GLU A 400 -14.78 -21.24 11.10
CA GLU A 400 -16.23 -21.37 10.89
C GLU A 400 -17.05 -20.90 12.10
N ASP A 401 -16.60 -21.17 13.32
CA ASP A 401 -17.34 -20.87 14.55
C ASP A 401 -16.43 -20.48 15.74
N ILE A 402 -17.08 -20.07 16.85
CA ILE A 402 -16.40 -19.66 18.08
C ILE A 402 -15.82 -20.87 18.83
N ALA A 403 -16.39 -22.07 18.69
CA ALA A 403 -15.86 -23.27 19.34
C ALA A 403 -14.42 -23.57 18.85
N GLY A 404 -14.21 -23.58 17.53
CA GLY A 404 -12.89 -23.72 16.92
C GLY A 404 -11.94 -22.56 17.26
N LEU A 405 -12.45 -21.33 17.38
CA LEU A 405 -11.67 -20.20 17.88
C LEU A 405 -11.17 -20.45 19.31
N LEU A 406 -12.04 -20.88 20.23
CA LEU A 406 -11.69 -21.07 21.63
C LEU A 406 -10.58 -22.13 21.80
N GLU A 407 -10.66 -23.26 21.08
CA GLU A 407 -9.61 -24.29 21.11
C GLU A 407 -8.23 -23.76 20.67
N VAL A 408 -8.20 -22.99 19.58
CA VAL A 408 -6.98 -22.37 19.05
C VAL A 408 -6.44 -21.33 20.04
N MET A 409 -7.29 -20.40 20.51
CA MET A 409 -6.87 -19.26 21.31
C MET A 409 -6.51 -19.64 22.76
N GLU A 410 -7.17 -20.62 23.37
CA GLU A 410 -6.76 -21.16 24.68
C GLU A 410 -5.35 -21.77 24.63
N THR A 411 -4.98 -22.36 23.49
CA THR A 411 -3.64 -22.90 23.27
C THR A 411 -2.62 -21.82 22.93
N GLU A 412 -2.96 -20.88 22.05
CA GLU A 412 -2.06 -19.78 21.68
C GLU A 412 -1.78 -18.85 22.87
N THR A 413 -2.80 -18.47 23.64
CA THR A 413 -2.68 -17.64 24.86
C THR A 413 -1.71 -18.27 25.86
N ARG A 414 -1.85 -19.59 26.10
CA ARG A 414 -0.97 -20.36 26.99
C ARG A 414 0.48 -20.38 26.51
N LEU A 415 0.69 -20.58 25.21
CA LEU A 415 2.03 -20.61 24.59
C LEU A 415 2.69 -19.23 24.61
N ARG A 416 1.97 -18.17 24.22
CA ARG A 416 2.48 -16.78 24.27
C ARG A 416 2.85 -16.38 25.69
N HIS A 417 1.99 -16.68 26.67
CA HIS A 417 2.26 -16.38 28.08
C HIS A 417 3.51 -17.10 28.59
N GLY A 418 3.68 -18.39 28.27
CA GLY A 418 4.91 -19.13 28.58
C GLY A 418 6.17 -18.55 27.92
N ASN A 419 6.06 -18.09 26.66
CA ASN A 419 7.18 -17.45 25.95
C ASN A 419 7.57 -16.09 26.55
N LEU A 420 6.60 -15.26 26.96
CA LEU A 420 6.87 -14.01 27.68
C LEU A 420 7.61 -14.28 28.99
N GLN A 421 7.12 -15.22 29.80
CA GLN A 421 7.78 -15.62 31.05
C GLN A 421 9.20 -16.15 30.81
N HIS A 422 9.41 -16.99 29.80
CA HIS A 422 10.73 -17.55 29.49
C HIS A 422 11.74 -16.49 29.00
N THR A 423 11.27 -15.46 28.30
CA THR A 423 12.09 -14.33 27.83
C THR A 423 12.24 -13.21 28.86
N GLY A 424 11.58 -13.32 30.01
CA GLY A 424 11.61 -12.31 31.08
C GLY A 424 10.93 -10.98 30.71
N GLN A 425 9.92 -11.03 29.84
CA GLN A 425 9.21 -9.84 29.32
C GLN A 425 7.78 -9.77 29.87
N ASP A 426 7.35 -8.56 30.24
CA ASP A 426 6.00 -8.34 30.78
C ASP A 426 4.92 -8.22 29.70
N SER A 427 5.30 -7.82 28.48
CA SER A 427 4.36 -7.67 27.36
C SER A 427 5.04 -7.74 25.99
N VAL A 428 4.24 -8.08 24.96
CA VAL A 428 4.68 -8.09 23.56
C VAL A 428 5.17 -6.72 23.09
N LEU A 429 4.48 -5.65 23.52
CA LEU A 429 4.84 -4.28 23.16
C LEU A 429 6.24 -3.88 23.67
N ARG A 430 6.63 -4.30 24.87
CA ARG A 430 8.00 -4.07 25.40
C ARG A 430 9.07 -4.76 24.56
N GLY A 431 8.76 -5.94 24.00
CA GLY A 431 9.67 -6.74 23.18
C GLY A 431 10.07 -6.12 21.83
N ARG A 432 9.32 -5.13 21.34
CA ARG A 432 9.59 -4.42 20.06
C ARG A 432 10.70 -3.36 20.16
N THR A 433 11.25 -3.15 21.35
CA THR A 433 12.36 -2.21 21.63
C THR A 433 13.44 -2.88 22.47
N GLY A 434 14.67 -2.39 22.35
CA GLY A 434 15.83 -2.87 23.10
C GLY A 434 16.30 -4.27 22.69
N PRO A 435 17.04 -4.98 23.56
CA PRO A 435 17.70 -6.24 23.23
C PRO A 435 16.77 -7.38 22.80
N ALA A 436 15.45 -7.26 23.05
CA ALA A 436 14.46 -8.31 22.76
C ALA A 436 13.96 -8.31 21.30
N ARG A 437 14.22 -7.24 20.53
CA ARG A 437 13.73 -6.99 19.15
C ARG A 437 13.95 -8.16 18.17
N GLY A 438 14.92 -9.03 18.43
CA GLY A 438 15.16 -10.26 17.64
C GLY A 438 14.04 -11.31 17.67
N HIS A 439 13.09 -11.25 18.61
CA HIS A 439 12.03 -12.27 18.75
C HIS A 439 10.79 -12.06 17.85
N GLN A 440 10.68 -10.93 17.15
CA GLN A 440 9.73 -10.67 16.04
C GLN A 440 8.26 -11.03 16.36
N TRP A 441 7.71 -10.47 17.43
CA TRP A 441 6.38 -10.82 17.94
C TRP A 441 5.23 -10.11 17.18
N ALA A 442 4.53 -10.89 16.35
CA ALA A 442 3.32 -10.43 15.65
C ALA A 442 2.07 -10.48 16.56
N PRO A 443 1.22 -9.45 16.57
CA PRO A 443 -0.07 -9.50 17.26
C PRO A 443 -1.03 -10.49 16.58
N HIS A 444 -2.05 -10.89 17.32
CA HIS A 444 -3.17 -11.68 16.79
C HIS A 444 -4.49 -10.94 17.09
N LEU A 445 -5.15 -10.47 16.05
CA LEU A 445 -6.42 -9.76 16.14
C LEU A 445 -7.55 -10.69 15.73
N VAL A 446 -8.47 -10.95 16.64
CA VAL A 446 -9.61 -11.82 16.45
C VAL A 446 -10.85 -10.98 16.21
N VAL A 447 -11.55 -11.22 15.11
CA VAL A 447 -12.80 -10.55 14.75
C VAL A 447 -13.91 -11.60 14.66
N VAL A 448 -14.90 -11.51 15.54
CA VAL A 448 -16.00 -12.46 15.65
C VAL A 448 -17.27 -11.85 15.06
N GLY A 449 -17.70 -12.38 13.91
CA GLY A 449 -18.87 -11.92 13.16
C GLY A 449 -20.17 -12.68 13.45
N VAL A 450 -20.12 -13.67 14.35
CA VAL A 450 -21.29 -14.40 14.87
C VAL A 450 -21.56 -14.02 16.33
N THR A 451 -22.83 -13.92 16.72
CA THR A 451 -23.22 -13.63 18.11
C THR A 451 -22.81 -14.81 19.02
N PRO A 452 -22.04 -14.59 20.10
CA PRO A 452 -21.70 -15.66 21.05
C PRO A 452 -22.92 -16.10 21.88
N SER A 453 -22.97 -17.39 22.21
CA SER A 453 -23.78 -17.89 23.32
C SER A 453 -23.28 -17.33 24.67
N ALA A 454 -24.02 -17.53 25.76
CA ALA A 454 -23.59 -17.06 27.08
C ALA A 454 -22.26 -17.70 27.53
N GLU A 455 -22.10 -19.01 27.35
CA GLU A 455 -20.89 -19.74 27.73
C GLU A 455 -19.68 -19.34 26.87
N GLU A 456 -19.87 -19.16 25.56
CA GLU A 456 -18.82 -18.66 24.67
C GLU A 456 -18.42 -17.24 25.01
N ALA A 457 -19.39 -16.37 25.36
CA ALA A 457 -19.11 -15.01 25.80
C ALA A 457 -18.27 -15.00 27.08
N ASP A 458 -18.65 -15.79 28.11
CA ASP A 458 -17.89 -15.91 29.36
C ASP A 458 -16.44 -16.38 29.10
N ARG A 459 -16.25 -17.37 28.22
CA ARG A 459 -14.91 -17.87 27.83
C ARG A 459 -14.09 -16.85 27.04
N LEU A 460 -14.71 -16.13 26.09
CA LEU A 460 -14.07 -15.05 25.34
C LEU A 460 -13.66 -13.89 26.26
N GLY A 461 -14.53 -13.48 27.19
CA GLY A 461 -14.22 -12.46 28.19
C GLY A 461 -13.06 -12.85 29.10
N ALA A 462 -13.04 -14.11 29.56
CA ALA A 462 -11.93 -14.66 30.34
C ALA A 462 -10.60 -14.63 29.56
N LEU A 463 -10.59 -15.07 28.29
CA LEU A 463 -9.41 -14.99 27.43
C LEU A 463 -8.95 -13.54 27.21
N ALA A 464 -9.87 -12.64 26.87
CA ALA A 464 -9.56 -11.24 26.57
C ALA A 464 -8.93 -10.51 27.77
N SER A 465 -9.40 -10.80 28.99
CA SER A 465 -8.91 -10.18 30.23
C SER A 465 -7.40 -10.37 30.50
N VAL A 466 -6.76 -11.39 29.91
CA VAL A 466 -5.32 -11.68 30.06
C VAL A 466 -4.51 -11.49 28.76
N SER A 467 -5.16 -11.00 27.71
CA SER A 467 -4.65 -11.09 26.33
C SER A 467 -3.90 -9.86 25.82
N ALA A 468 -4.20 -8.66 26.33
CA ALA A 468 -3.52 -7.43 25.87
C ALA A 468 -1.99 -7.46 26.06
N PRO A 469 -1.41 -7.96 27.18
CA PRO A 469 0.04 -8.13 27.29
C PRO A 469 0.62 -9.11 26.26
N LEU A 470 -0.18 -10.04 25.73
CA LEU A 470 0.23 -11.03 24.72
C LEU A 470 0.12 -10.51 23.28
N GLY A 471 -0.29 -9.25 23.09
CA GLY A 471 -0.61 -8.69 21.78
C GLY A 471 -1.78 -9.38 21.11
N ILE A 472 -2.75 -9.89 21.88
CA ILE A 472 -3.98 -10.49 21.36
C ILE A 472 -5.14 -9.53 21.63
N GLY A 473 -5.87 -9.15 20.59
CA GLY A 473 -7.06 -8.28 20.67
C GLY A 473 -8.32 -8.98 20.17
N TYR A 474 -9.47 -8.69 20.79
CA TYR A 474 -10.76 -9.32 20.46
C TYR A 474 -11.83 -8.27 20.14
N LEU A 475 -12.39 -8.35 18.93
CA LEU A 475 -13.52 -7.56 18.45
C LEU A 475 -14.72 -8.48 18.20
N VAL A 476 -15.83 -8.27 18.90
CA VAL A 476 -16.96 -9.22 18.95
C VAL A 476 -18.29 -8.55 18.62
N THR A 477 -18.97 -9.05 17.58
CA THR A 477 -20.35 -8.65 17.28
C THR A 477 -21.31 -9.15 18.37
N SER A 478 -22.31 -8.35 18.74
CA SER A 478 -23.38 -8.82 19.63
C SER A 478 -24.74 -8.22 19.29
N ASP A 479 -25.80 -8.95 19.62
CA ASP A 479 -27.19 -8.48 19.64
C ASP A 479 -27.67 -8.11 21.06
N ARG A 480 -26.86 -8.42 22.08
CA ARG A 480 -27.09 -8.13 23.50
C ARG A 480 -25.96 -7.23 24.03
N PRO A 481 -26.29 -6.17 24.80
CA PRO A 481 -25.28 -5.38 25.50
C PRO A 481 -24.64 -6.18 26.64
N ASP A 482 -23.67 -5.56 27.31
CA ASP A 482 -23.10 -6.01 28.59
C ASP A 482 -22.45 -7.41 28.52
N LEU A 483 -21.69 -7.69 27.44
CA LEU A 483 -20.86 -8.90 27.37
C LEU A 483 -19.84 -8.97 28.54
N PRO A 484 -19.55 -10.16 29.07
CA PRO A 484 -18.56 -10.35 30.13
C PRO A 484 -17.16 -9.99 29.62
N GLY A 485 -16.38 -9.27 30.44
CA GLY A 485 -15.03 -8.84 30.08
C GLY A 485 -14.95 -7.75 29.01
N LEU A 486 -16.03 -7.00 28.77
CA LEU A 486 -15.99 -5.78 27.96
C LEU A 486 -14.96 -4.78 28.49
N ALA A 487 -14.20 -4.24 27.55
CA ALA A 487 -13.52 -2.96 27.72
C ALA A 487 -14.43 -1.83 27.19
N TRP A 488 -14.84 -1.87 25.91
CA TRP A 488 -15.63 -0.81 25.25
C TRP A 488 -16.82 -1.40 24.47
N GLU A 489 -17.98 -0.72 24.49
CA GLU A 489 -19.19 -1.14 23.77
C GLU A 489 -19.63 -0.08 22.75
N PHE A 490 -19.35 -0.33 21.47
CA PHE A 490 -19.80 0.51 20.38
C PHE A 490 -21.19 0.12 19.89
N ARG A 491 -21.96 1.10 19.43
CA ARG A 491 -23.26 0.90 18.77
C ARG A 491 -23.28 1.61 17.42
N ILE A 492 -23.46 0.84 16.34
CA ILE A 492 -23.68 1.33 14.98
C ILE A 492 -25.18 1.51 14.73
N SER A 493 -25.56 2.69 14.23
CA SER A 493 -26.92 3.01 13.80
C SER A 493 -27.08 2.93 12.28
N ALA A 494 -28.31 2.78 11.80
CA ALA A 494 -28.64 2.64 10.38
C ALA A 494 -28.33 3.89 9.52
N ASP A 495 -28.07 5.05 10.13
CA ASP A 495 -27.54 6.26 9.47
C ASP A 495 -26.00 6.30 9.45
N GLY A 496 -25.33 5.20 9.80
CA GLY A 496 -23.88 5.05 9.73
C GLY A 496 -23.12 5.75 10.86
N ARG A 497 -23.73 6.00 12.02
CA ARG A 497 -23.04 6.61 13.16
C ARG A 497 -22.58 5.54 14.16
N LEU A 498 -21.29 5.51 14.45
CA LEU A 498 -20.73 4.68 15.52
C LEU A 498 -20.69 5.49 16.81
N THR A 499 -21.26 4.95 17.89
CA THR A 499 -21.36 5.64 19.18
C THR A 499 -20.82 4.79 20.32
N GLU A 500 -20.11 5.40 21.26
CA GLU A 500 -19.69 4.82 22.54
C GLU A 500 -20.27 5.72 23.64
N PRO A 501 -21.30 5.27 24.39
CA PRO A 501 -22.05 6.15 25.28
C PRO A 501 -21.27 6.65 26.50
N ASP A 502 -20.43 5.82 27.09
CA ASP A 502 -19.76 6.10 28.36
C ASP A 502 -18.60 7.09 28.18
N MET A 503 -17.96 7.08 27.01
CA MET A 503 -17.00 8.09 26.58
C MET A 503 -17.65 9.33 25.93
N GLY A 504 -18.97 9.29 25.67
CA GLY A 504 -19.67 10.33 24.89
C GLY A 504 -19.17 10.44 23.44
N LEU A 505 -18.60 9.38 22.89
CA LEU A 505 -17.99 9.34 21.57
C LEU A 505 -19.06 9.14 20.48
N GLN A 506 -18.98 9.93 19.42
CA GLN A 506 -19.81 9.79 18.22
C GLN A 506 -18.95 10.01 16.98
N LEU A 507 -19.05 9.10 16.01
CA LEU A 507 -18.29 9.11 14.76
C LEU A 507 -19.22 8.87 13.58
N ALA A 508 -18.91 9.43 12.42
CA ALA A 508 -19.33 8.83 11.15
C ALA A 508 -18.49 7.56 10.94
N ALA A 509 -19.14 6.40 10.92
CA ALA A 509 -18.46 5.11 10.93
C ALA A 509 -17.70 4.85 9.62
N GLN A 510 -16.54 4.20 9.71
CA GLN A 510 -15.94 3.56 8.55
C GLN A 510 -16.64 2.23 8.29
N LEU A 511 -17.14 2.03 7.06
CA LEU A 511 -17.95 0.88 6.67
C LEU A 511 -17.36 0.22 5.42
N LEU A 512 -17.62 -1.07 5.25
CA LEU A 512 -17.44 -1.80 4.00
C LEU A 512 -18.63 -2.75 3.82
N PRO A 513 -19.76 -2.27 3.25
CA PRO A 513 -20.96 -3.07 3.05
C PRO A 513 -20.70 -4.30 2.18
N ASP A 514 -21.46 -5.38 2.39
CA ASP A 514 -21.29 -6.69 1.71
C ASP A 514 -21.12 -6.58 0.19
N HIS A 515 -21.95 -5.80 -0.50
CA HIS A 515 -21.86 -5.64 -1.96
C HIS A 515 -20.58 -4.93 -2.44
N GLU A 516 -20.05 -3.98 -1.65
CA GLU A 516 -18.77 -3.34 -1.91
C GLU A 516 -17.61 -4.29 -1.58
N ARG A 517 -17.66 -5.00 -0.44
CA ARG A 517 -16.73 -6.06 -0.05
C ARG A 517 -16.58 -7.11 -1.15
N ALA A 518 -17.70 -7.71 -1.57
CA ALA A 518 -17.72 -8.77 -2.60
C ALA A 518 -17.20 -8.26 -3.96
N THR A 519 -17.36 -6.97 -4.25
CA THR A 519 -16.78 -6.34 -5.45
C THR A 519 -15.28 -6.13 -5.31
N VAL A 520 -14.79 -5.69 -4.16
CA VAL A 520 -13.36 -5.59 -3.86
C VAL A 520 -12.70 -6.97 -3.91
N VAL A 521 -13.25 -7.99 -3.25
CA VAL A 521 -12.70 -9.36 -3.27
C VAL A 521 -12.69 -9.94 -4.69
N ARG A 522 -13.75 -9.72 -5.49
CA ARG A 522 -13.78 -10.14 -6.90
C ARG A 522 -12.64 -9.52 -7.73
N MET A 523 -12.24 -8.28 -7.46
CA MET A 523 -11.07 -7.67 -8.13
C MET A 523 -9.75 -8.37 -7.77
N PHE A 524 -9.60 -8.94 -6.57
CA PHE A 524 -8.42 -9.72 -6.20
C PHE A 524 -8.46 -11.14 -6.79
N ALA A 525 -9.61 -11.83 -6.68
CA ALA A 525 -9.79 -13.18 -7.21
C ALA A 525 -9.52 -13.25 -8.74
N ALA A 526 -10.05 -12.28 -9.50
CA ALA A 526 -9.85 -12.19 -10.95
C ALA A 526 -8.39 -12.01 -11.41
N LEU A 527 -7.45 -11.74 -10.50
CA LEU A 527 -6.01 -11.68 -10.80
C LEU A 527 -5.30 -13.03 -10.62
N GLY A 528 -5.84 -13.92 -9.77
CA GLY A 528 -5.30 -15.26 -9.53
C GLY A 528 -5.92 -16.36 -10.40
N GLU A 529 -7.11 -16.14 -10.96
CA GLU A 529 -7.79 -17.09 -11.83
C GLU A 529 -7.00 -17.37 -13.12
N GLN A 530 -6.65 -18.63 -13.36
CA GLN A 530 -6.28 -19.06 -14.71
C GLN A 530 -7.53 -18.97 -15.59
N ASP A 531 -7.50 -18.18 -16.67
CA ASP A 531 -8.62 -18.13 -17.61
C ASP A 531 -8.63 -19.46 -18.38
N THR A 532 -9.48 -20.40 -17.94
CA THR A 532 -9.54 -21.77 -18.49
C THR A 532 -10.21 -21.84 -19.85
N SER A 533 -10.70 -20.70 -20.35
CA SER A 533 -11.39 -20.55 -21.62
C SER A 533 -10.38 -20.46 -22.76
N GLU A 534 -10.42 -21.38 -23.74
CA GLU A 534 -9.48 -21.37 -24.87
C GLU A 534 -9.58 -20.10 -25.76
N ASP A 535 -10.64 -19.32 -25.62
CA ASP A 535 -10.92 -18.08 -26.38
C ASP A 535 -10.43 -16.78 -25.68
N ALA A 536 -9.86 -16.83 -24.46
CA ALA A 536 -9.77 -15.66 -23.57
C ALA A 536 -8.50 -14.79 -23.61
N VAL A 537 -7.80 -14.68 -24.75
CA VAL A 537 -6.91 -13.52 -24.97
C VAL A 537 -7.78 -12.31 -25.29
N ALA A 538 -8.26 -11.64 -24.24
CA ALA A 538 -9.13 -10.48 -24.37
C ALA A 538 -8.40 -9.35 -25.11
N ALA A 539 -8.94 -8.93 -26.25
CA ALA A 539 -8.39 -7.80 -26.99
C ALA A 539 -8.31 -6.55 -26.09
N PRO A 540 -7.26 -5.70 -26.24
CA PRO A 540 -7.16 -4.44 -25.53
C PRO A 540 -8.46 -3.60 -25.67
N PRO A 541 -8.86 -2.85 -24.62
CA PRO A 541 -10.12 -2.08 -24.62
C PRO A 541 -10.16 -0.99 -25.69
N PHE A 542 -9.00 -0.63 -26.24
CA PHE A 542 -8.83 0.28 -27.36
C PHE A 542 -7.73 -0.25 -28.28
N LEU A 543 -8.00 -0.29 -29.58
CA LEU A 543 -7.04 -0.65 -30.63
C LEU A 543 -7.03 0.48 -31.67
N VAL A 544 -5.84 0.93 -32.05
CA VAL A 544 -5.66 2.00 -33.03
C VAL A 544 -5.83 1.45 -34.44
N ASP A 545 -6.57 2.14 -35.31
CA ASP A 545 -6.51 1.86 -36.75
C ASP A 545 -5.15 2.31 -37.30
N LEU A 546 -4.24 1.35 -37.52
CA LEU A 546 -2.91 1.60 -38.09
C LEU A 546 -2.95 1.81 -39.62
N GLY A 547 -4.13 1.75 -40.24
CA GLY A 547 -4.34 2.03 -41.66
C GLY A 547 -4.36 3.52 -42.00
N ALA A 548 -4.38 3.82 -43.30
CA ALA A 548 -4.36 5.20 -43.78
C ALA A 548 -5.59 6.04 -43.36
N GLY A 549 -6.71 5.41 -43.00
CA GLY A 549 -7.92 6.08 -42.49
C GLY A 549 -7.88 6.40 -40.99
N GLY A 550 -7.00 5.73 -40.24
CA GLY A 550 -6.91 5.77 -38.78
C GLY A 550 -5.93 6.79 -38.22
N LYS A 551 -5.31 7.61 -39.08
CA LYS A 551 -4.37 8.66 -38.64
C LYS A 551 -5.00 9.49 -37.49
N PRO A 552 -4.32 9.63 -36.35
CA PRO A 552 -4.83 10.44 -35.24
C PRO A 552 -4.85 11.92 -35.61
N GLU A 553 -5.82 12.64 -35.06
CA GLU A 553 -5.84 14.11 -35.12
C GLU A 553 -4.95 14.71 -34.05
N VAL A 554 -4.83 14.05 -32.89
CA VAL A 554 -3.96 14.42 -31.79
C VAL A 554 -3.11 13.21 -31.41
N TYR A 555 -1.79 13.39 -31.36
CA TYR A 555 -0.83 12.34 -31.01
C TYR A 555 0.03 12.77 -29.83
N ALA A 556 0.05 11.96 -28.78
CA ALA A 556 0.86 12.16 -27.58
C ALA A 556 1.98 11.12 -27.51
N GLU A 557 3.19 11.59 -27.22
CA GLU A 557 4.35 10.75 -26.97
C GLU A 557 4.59 10.73 -25.46
N ILE A 558 4.55 9.55 -24.85
CA ILE A 558 4.66 9.38 -23.39
C ILE A 558 5.61 8.26 -22.95
N MET A 559 6.11 7.45 -23.90
CA MET A 559 7.11 6.40 -23.66
C MET A 559 8.52 6.96 -23.92
N GLY A 560 9.13 7.52 -22.87
CA GLY A 560 10.18 8.53 -22.96
C GLY A 560 9.66 9.85 -22.36
N GLY A 561 10.05 10.99 -22.93
CA GLY A 561 9.53 12.31 -22.53
C GLY A 561 8.05 12.55 -22.86
N TYR A 562 7.60 13.81 -22.80
CA TYR A 562 6.24 14.22 -23.19
C TYR A 562 6.25 15.15 -24.41
N THR A 563 5.79 14.66 -25.57
CA THR A 563 5.55 15.48 -26.78
C THR A 563 4.07 15.43 -27.16
N LEU A 564 3.53 16.52 -27.72
CA LEU A 564 2.14 16.58 -28.18
C LEU A 564 2.07 17.20 -29.57
N THR A 565 1.40 16.51 -30.50
CA THR A 565 1.16 16.96 -31.88
C THR A 565 -0.34 17.04 -32.16
N GLY A 566 -0.77 18.03 -32.94
CA GLY A 566 -2.16 18.17 -33.39
C GLY A 566 -3.06 19.03 -32.50
N LEU A 567 -2.53 19.58 -31.40
CA LEU A 567 -3.17 20.61 -30.58
C LEU A 567 -2.31 21.87 -30.57
N ALA A 568 -2.95 23.02 -30.34
CA ALA A 568 -2.24 24.25 -30.03
C ALA A 568 -1.66 24.16 -28.61
N ASP A 569 -0.49 24.76 -28.40
CA ASP A 569 0.08 24.86 -27.06
C ASP A 569 -0.86 25.68 -26.16
N PRO A 570 -1.25 25.15 -25.00
CA PRO A 570 -2.01 25.89 -24.01
C PRO A 570 -1.14 26.97 -23.35
N ASP A 571 -1.82 27.91 -22.70
CA ASP A 571 -1.19 28.95 -21.88
C ASP A 571 -0.14 28.38 -20.90
N PRO A 572 1.10 28.93 -20.83
CA PRO A 572 2.23 28.29 -20.14
C PRO A 572 2.00 27.98 -18.65
N GLU A 573 1.24 28.82 -17.93
CA GLU A 573 0.92 28.60 -16.51
C GLU A 573 0.01 27.37 -16.31
N ARG A 574 -0.83 27.07 -17.31
CA ARG A 574 -1.84 26.00 -17.28
C ARG A 574 -1.39 24.74 -18.02
N ALA A 575 -0.42 24.87 -18.92
CA ALA A 575 0.06 23.80 -19.79
C ALA A 575 0.45 22.50 -19.07
N PRO A 576 1.18 22.54 -17.93
CA PRO A 576 1.59 21.30 -17.26
C PRO A 576 0.38 20.50 -16.74
N LEU A 577 -0.61 21.16 -16.15
CA LEU A 577 -1.77 20.49 -15.56
C LEU A 577 -2.73 19.94 -16.62
N LEU A 578 -2.88 20.65 -17.76
CA LEU A 578 -3.66 20.17 -18.91
C LEU A 578 -3.02 18.95 -19.58
N ARG A 579 -1.68 18.94 -19.73
CA ARG A 579 -0.91 17.80 -20.24
C ARG A 579 -0.99 16.60 -19.29
N GLU A 580 -0.90 16.82 -17.99
CA GLU A 580 -1.06 15.79 -16.97
C GLU A 580 -2.47 15.17 -16.97
N ALA A 581 -3.52 16.00 -17.10
CA ALA A 581 -4.89 15.53 -17.25
C ALA A 581 -5.12 14.71 -18.53
N LEU A 582 -4.48 15.10 -19.64
CA LEU A 582 -4.52 14.32 -20.88
C LEU A 582 -3.81 12.98 -20.72
N ALA A 583 -2.69 12.90 -20.01
CA ALA A 583 -2.02 11.63 -19.71
C ALA A 583 -2.91 10.68 -18.89
N VAL A 584 -3.57 11.16 -17.83
CA VAL A 584 -4.54 10.37 -17.04
C VAL A 584 -5.62 9.76 -17.94
N LEU A 585 -6.15 10.54 -18.88
CA LEU A 585 -7.20 10.10 -19.81
C LEU A 585 -6.70 9.13 -20.89
N LEU A 586 -5.50 9.35 -21.43
CA LEU A 586 -4.86 8.47 -22.43
C LEU A 586 -4.58 7.08 -21.85
N LEU A 587 -4.07 7.01 -20.61
CA LEU A 587 -3.76 5.74 -19.95
C LEU A 587 -5.01 4.97 -19.46
N ARG A 588 -6.18 5.62 -19.43
CA ARG A 588 -7.44 5.05 -18.90
C ARG A 588 -8.58 5.12 -19.92
N ARG A 589 -8.38 4.44 -21.05
CA ARG A 589 -9.31 4.37 -22.20
C ARG A 589 -10.74 3.94 -21.88
N SER A 590 -10.98 3.25 -20.77
CA SER A 590 -12.32 2.91 -20.26
C SER A 590 -13.15 4.11 -19.78
N GLY A 591 -12.57 5.32 -19.78
CA GLY A 591 -13.15 6.53 -19.22
C GLY A 591 -12.82 6.72 -17.74
N VAL A 592 -12.62 7.98 -17.34
CA VAL A 592 -12.15 8.39 -16.00
C VAL A 592 -13.24 9.17 -15.28
N HIS A 593 -13.67 8.74 -14.10
CA HIS A 593 -14.62 9.52 -13.31
C HIS A 593 -14.01 10.86 -12.87
N ARG A 594 -14.80 11.95 -12.84
CA ARG A 594 -14.31 13.31 -12.54
C ARG A 594 -13.57 13.42 -11.20
N ARG A 595 -14.02 12.68 -10.18
CA ARG A 595 -13.34 12.63 -8.87
C ARG A 595 -11.98 11.92 -8.93
N VAL A 596 -11.80 10.92 -9.80
CA VAL A 596 -10.50 10.25 -10.02
C VAL A 596 -9.53 11.19 -10.73
N LEU A 597 -10.00 11.93 -11.75
CA LEU A 597 -9.18 12.96 -12.39
C LEU A 597 -8.79 14.05 -11.38
N ALA A 598 -9.72 14.45 -10.50
CA ALA A 598 -9.44 15.43 -9.46
C ALA A 598 -8.39 14.93 -8.45
N ALA A 599 -8.53 13.70 -7.92
CA ALA A 599 -7.58 13.11 -6.99
C ALA A 599 -6.17 12.92 -7.59
N ALA A 600 -6.09 12.60 -8.88
CA ALA A 600 -4.82 12.49 -9.60
C ALA A 600 -4.09 13.85 -9.77
N LEU A 601 -4.83 14.92 -10.05
CA LEU A 601 -4.30 16.26 -10.32
C LEU A 601 -4.10 17.12 -9.07
N TRP A 602 -4.91 16.89 -8.03
CA TRP A 602 -4.84 17.57 -6.74
C TRP A 602 -4.91 16.54 -5.60
N PRO A 603 -3.77 15.90 -5.24
CA PRO A 603 -3.74 14.89 -4.18
C PRO A 603 -4.14 15.41 -2.79
N ARG A 604 -4.12 16.74 -2.57
CA ARG A 604 -4.63 17.41 -1.36
C ARG A 604 -6.11 17.84 -1.46
N GLY A 605 -6.83 17.31 -2.44
CA GLY A 605 -8.21 17.71 -2.73
C GLY A 605 -8.34 19.03 -3.48
N VAL A 606 -9.55 19.28 -3.97
CA VAL A 606 -9.96 20.48 -4.71
C VAL A 606 -11.48 20.63 -4.59
N THR A 607 -12.01 21.85 -4.69
CA THR A 607 -13.47 22.04 -4.68
C THR A 607 -14.10 21.58 -5.99
N ASP A 608 -15.35 21.12 -5.91
CA ASP A 608 -16.15 20.70 -7.07
C ASP A 608 -16.24 21.78 -8.16
N GLU A 609 -16.39 23.04 -7.78
CA GLU A 609 -16.40 24.19 -8.70
C GLU A 609 -15.10 24.31 -9.50
N VAL A 610 -13.94 24.16 -8.85
CA VAL A 610 -12.62 24.27 -9.49
C VAL A 610 -12.36 23.06 -10.38
N ARG A 611 -12.74 21.86 -9.92
CA ARG A 611 -12.73 20.63 -10.74
C ARG A 611 -13.53 20.82 -12.02
N ASP A 612 -14.80 21.21 -11.92
CA ASP A 612 -15.69 21.26 -13.08
C ASP A 612 -15.34 22.41 -14.03
N ALA A 613 -14.87 23.56 -13.50
CA ALA A 613 -14.29 24.63 -14.32
C ALA A 613 -13.00 24.18 -15.05
N PHE A 614 -12.19 23.31 -14.45
CA PHE A 614 -11.03 22.71 -15.11
C PHE A 614 -11.45 21.70 -16.20
N VAL A 615 -12.46 20.85 -15.95
CA VAL A 615 -12.98 19.90 -16.93
C VAL A 615 -13.54 20.62 -18.18
N VAL A 616 -14.24 21.74 -18.00
CA VAL A 616 -14.68 22.59 -19.13
C VAL A 616 -13.48 23.10 -19.93
N ARG A 617 -12.47 23.67 -19.25
CA ARG A 617 -11.25 24.18 -19.90
C ARG A 617 -10.44 23.10 -20.62
N LEU A 618 -10.40 21.89 -20.06
CA LEU A 618 -9.77 20.73 -20.68
C LEU A 618 -10.49 20.37 -21.99
N GLY A 619 -11.83 20.37 -21.99
CA GLY A 619 -12.64 20.20 -23.20
C GLY A 619 -12.42 21.30 -24.24
N GLU A 620 -12.36 22.57 -23.82
CA GLU A 620 -12.08 23.71 -24.70
C GLU A 620 -10.71 23.60 -25.38
N TRP A 621 -9.66 23.20 -24.64
CA TRP A 621 -8.31 23.02 -25.18
C TRP A 621 -8.20 21.82 -26.13
N LEU A 622 -8.82 20.69 -25.80
CA LEU A 622 -8.86 19.51 -26.67
C LEU A 622 -9.71 19.74 -27.94
N GLY A 623 -10.72 20.61 -27.85
CA GLY A 623 -11.52 21.08 -28.98
C GLY A 623 -12.40 19.99 -29.60
N ILE A 624 -12.67 20.15 -30.90
CA ILE A 624 -13.51 19.24 -31.70
C ILE A 624 -12.71 18.49 -32.76
N GLU A 625 -13.19 17.30 -33.14
CA GLU A 625 -12.71 16.54 -34.29
C GLU A 625 -12.92 17.31 -35.59
N ASN A 626 -11.88 17.38 -36.42
CA ASN A 626 -11.94 18.04 -37.72
C ASN A 626 -12.87 17.30 -38.69
N ALA A 627 -12.90 15.96 -38.60
CA ALA A 627 -13.69 15.13 -39.52
C ALA A 627 -15.19 15.07 -39.20
N THR A 628 -15.57 15.13 -37.92
CA THR A 628 -16.97 14.90 -37.47
C THR A 628 -17.62 16.08 -36.75
N GLY A 629 -16.83 17.04 -36.29
CA GLY A 629 -17.29 18.16 -35.45
C GLY A 629 -17.66 17.76 -34.01
N ARG A 630 -17.44 16.50 -33.59
CA ARG A 630 -17.69 16.04 -32.22
C ARG A 630 -16.60 16.53 -31.26
N PRO A 631 -16.89 16.79 -29.98
CA PRO A 631 -15.85 17.17 -29.02
C PRO A 631 -14.88 16.00 -28.79
N ARG A 632 -13.57 16.30 -28.72
CA ARG A 632 -12.52 15.30 -28.47
C ARG A 632 -12.51 14.78 -27.03
N LEU A 633 -13.20 15.48 -26.13
CA LEU A 633 -13.51 15.05 -24.77
C LEU A 633 -15.02 15.08 -24.58
N SER A 634 -15.60 13.98 -24.10
CA SER A 634 -17.02 13.87 -23.80
C SER A 634 -17.24 13.31 -22.39
N ALA A 635 -18.41 13.59 -21.80
CA ALA A 635 -18.83 12.99 -20.55
C ALA A 635 -19.93 11.94 -20.82
N GLY A 636 -19.75 10.73 -20.30
CA GLY A 636 -20.75 9.67 -20.30
C GLY A 636 -21.90 9.95 -19.34
N ALA A 637 -22.96 9.15 -19.44
CA ALA A 637 -24.12 9.22 -18.52
C ALA A 637 -23.77 8.77 -17.08
N ASP A 638 -22.65 8.09 -16.91
CA ASP A 638 -22.00 7.70 -15.65
C ASP A 638 -21.01 8.75 -15.13
N GLY A 639 -21.01 9.96 -15.71
CA GLY A 639 -20.10 11.05 -15.35
C GLY A 639 -18.65 10.85 -15.78
N ARG A 640 -18.30 9.72 -16.43
CA ARG A 640 -16.92 9.43 -16.86
C ARG A 640 -16.52 10.29 -18.06
N LEU A 641 -15.31 10.82 -18.00
CA LEU A 641 -14.67 11.56 -19.08
C LEU A 641 -14.03 10.57 -20.06
N VAL A 642 -14.39 10.66 -21.34
CA VAL A 642 -13.95 9.77 -22.41
C VAL A 642 -13.34 10.58 -23.55
N LEU A 643 -12.14 10.19 -23.97
CA LEU A 643 -11.46 10.75 -25.15
C LEU A 643 -12.01 10.14 -26.45
N SER A 644 -12.01 10.95 -27.50
CA SER A 644 -12.18 10.48 -28.88
C SER A 644 -11.08 9.49 -29.27
N GLU A 645 -11.44 8.51 -30.09
CA GLU A 645 -10.53 7.57 -30.75
C GLU A 645 -9.47 8.28 -31.64
N ARG A 646 -9.72 9.55 -32.02
CA ARG A 646 -8.77 10.39 -32.78
C ARG A 646 -7.68 11.05 -31.92
N VAL A 647 -7.75 10.91 -30.59
CA VAL A 647 -6.71 11.31 -29.65
C VAL A 647 -5.97 10.05 -29.21
N VAL A 648 -4.72 9.88 -29.64
CA VAL A 648 -3.94 8.63 -29.53
C VAL A 648 -2.59 8.89 -28.86
N SER A 649 -2.08 7.94 -28.09
CA SER A 649 -0.70 7.94 -27.58
C SER A 649 0.17 6.87 -28.23
N ASP A 650 1.49 7.02 -28.15
CA ASP A 650 2.43 5.97 -28.53
C ASP A 650 2.24 4.66 -27.74
N TRP A 651 1.78 4.73 -26.48
CA TRP A 651 1.34 3.57 -25.70
C TRP A 651 0.18 2.79 -26.35
N ASP A 652 -0.86 3.47 -26.85
CA ASP A 652 -1.98 2.80 -27.53
C ASP A 652 -1.51 2.08 -28.81
N VAL A 653 -0.56 2.71 -29.54
CA VAL A 653 0.05 2.14 -30.73
C VAL A 653 0.89 0.91 -30.37
N LEU A 654 1.68 0.96 -29.29
CA LEU A 654 2.44 -0.19 -28.79
C LEU A 654 1.53 -1.36 -28.41
N ARG A 655 0.46 -1.12 -27.63
CA ARG A 655 -0.52 -2.18 -27.29
C ARG A 655 -1.16 -2.79 -28.54
N THR A 656 -1.49 -1.94 -29.53
CA THR A 656 -2.08 -2.38 -30.80
C THR A 656 -1.12 -3.27 -31.61
N LEU A 657 0.14 -2.85 -31.73
CA LEU A 657 1.18 -3.60 -32.45
C LEU A 657 1.57 -4.90 -31.74
N HIS A 658 1.73 -4.87 -30.41
CA HIS A 658 1.99 -6.04 -29.57
C HIS A 658 0.85 -7.06 -29.72
N HIS A 659 -0.41 -6.65 -29.51
CA HIS A 659 -1.55 -7.53 -29.68
C HIS A 659 -1.57 -8.13 -31.10
N GLY A 660 -1.37 -7.31 -32.13
CA GLY A 660 -1.34 -7.73 -33.53
C GLY A 660 -0.10 -8.51 -33.99
N ALA A 661 0.91 -8.77 -33.16
CA ALA A 661 2.15 -9.46 -33.55
C ALA A 661 2.63 -10.54 -32.57
N VAL A 662 2.18 -10.49 -31.32
CA VAL A 662 2.56 -11.40 -30.22
C VAL A 662 1.33 -12.15 -29.69
N ALA A 663 0.24 -11.44 -29.36
CA ALA A 663 -0.88 -12.03 -28.60
C ALA A 663 -2.10 -12.49 -29.43
N ALA A 664 -2.25 -12.04 -30.68
CA ALA A 664 -3.46 -12.30 -31.47
C ALA A 664 -3.72 -13.81 -31.70
N PRO A 665 -4.91 -14.34 -31.37
CA PRO A 665 -5.27 -15.73 -31.61
C PRO A 665 -5.45 -16.05 -33.10
N GLY A 666 -4.95 -17.21 -33.53
CA GLY A 666 -5.06 -17.73 -34.90
C GLY A 666 -3.73 -17.86 -35.64
N PRO A 667 -3.74 -18.15 -36.95
CA PRO A 667 -2.53 -18.10 -37.76
C PRO A 667 -2.06 -16.63 -37.85
N GLY A 668 -1.01 -16.31 -37.09
CA GLY A 668 -0.49 -14.95 -36.96
C GLY A 668 -0.08 -14.30 -38.28
N PRO A 669 0.21 -12.98 -38.29
CA PRO A 669 0.59 -12.26 -39.50
C PRO A 669 1.79 -12.92 -40.18
N HIS A 670 1.84 -12.79 -41.51
CA HIS A 670 2.95 -13.30 -42.33
C HIS A 670 4.31 -12.86 -41.73
N PRO A 671 5.34 -13.71 -41.66
CA PRO A 671 6.56 -13.43 -40.89
C PRO A 671 7.22 -12.07 -41.17
N ALA A 672 7.17 -11.59 -42.42
CA ALA A 672 7.65 -10.27 -42.79
C ALA A 672 6.83 -9.12 -42.16
N ASP A 673 5.49 -9.23 -42.15
CA ASP A 673 4.60 -8.25 -41.54
C ASP A 673 4.69 -8.31 -40.01
N ARG A 674 4.85 -9.52 -39.44
CA ARG A 674 5.13 -9.72 -38.01
C ARG A 674 6.42 -9.00 -37.61
N ARG A 675 7.53 -9.26 -38.31
CA ARG A 675 8.83 -8.61 -38.07
C ARG A 675 8.72 -7.10 -38.15
N ARG A 676 8.06 -6.58 -39.20
CA ARG A 676 7.79 -5.14 -39.34
C ARG A 676 7.03 -4.57 -38.14
N ARG A 677 5.91 -5.18 -37.73
CA ARG A 677 5.12 -4.71 -36.57
C ARG A 677 5.93 -4.69 -35.28
N LEU A 678 6.80 -5.69 -35.07
CA LEU A 678 7.70 -5.74 -33.91
C LEU A 678 8.78 -4.65 -33.97
N THR A 679 9.34 -4.36 -35.14
CA THR A 679 10.27 -3.23 -35.35
C THR A 679 9.58 -1.88 -35.12
N ASP A 680 8.39 -1.69 -35.70
CA ASP A 680 7.56 -0.50 -35.54
C ASP A 680 7.15 -0.31 -34.07
N ALA A 681 6.91 -1.39 -33.32
CA ALA A 681 6.58 -1.34 -31.89
C ALA A 681 7.79 -0.97 -31.02
N LEU A 682 8.93 -1.60 -31.26
CA LEU A 682 10.15 -1.36 -30.49
C LEU A 682 10.68 0.08 -30.67
N SER A 683 10.50 0.68 -31.84
CA SER A 683 10.93 2.07 -32.09
C SER A 683 10.17 3.13 -31.29
N LEU A 684 9.00 2.80 -30.73
CA LEU A 684 8.23 3.68 -29.86
C LEU A 684 8.80 3.74 -28.43
N ALA A 685 9.53 2.71 -28.00
CA ALA A 685 10.05 2.57 -26.64
C ALA A 685 11.34 3.39 -26.43
N ARG A 686 11.19 4.71 -26.25
CA ARG A 686 12.31 5.66 -26.21
C ARG A 686 12.95 5.86 -24.84
N GLY A 687 12.38 5.26 -23.80
CA GLY A 687 12.86 5.34 -22.42
C GLY A 687 11.77 5.01 -21.40
N PRO A 688 11.97 5.33 -20.11
CA PRO A 688 10.95 5.24 -19.07
C PRO A 688 9.70 6.07 -19.40
N LEU A 689 8.54 5.71 -18.84
CA LEU A 689 7.30 6.49 -19.00
C LEU A 689 7.45 7.88 -18.38
N LEU A 690 7.18 8.92 -19.17
CA LEU A 690 7.18 10.33 -18.77
C LEU A 690 8.52 10.78 -18.15
N ASP A 691 9.61 10.33 -18.75
CA ASP A 691 10.97 10.67 -18.36
C ASP A 691 11.23 12.19 -18.35
N GLY A 692 11.96 12.65 -17.34
CA GLY A 692 12.14 14.07 -17.01
C GLY A 692 10.87 14.87 -16.63
N GLN A 693 9.66 14.29 -16.69
CA GLN A 693 8.42 14.98 -16.27
C GLN A 693 8.02 14.71 -14.82
N ARG A 694 8.47 13.58 -14.25
CA ARG A 694 8.09 13.09 -12.91
C ARG A 694 8.78 13.84 -11.76
N GLU A 695 9.88 14.55 -12.03
CA GLU A 695 10.77 15.14 -11.00
C GLU A 695 10.14 16.26 -10.15
N SER A 696 9.01 16.83 -10.58
CA SER A 696 8.35 17.97 -9.93
C SER A 696 7.14 17.62 -9.05
N GLY A 697 7.01 16.35 -8.63
CA GLY A 697 5.84 15.86 -7.89
C GLY A 697 4.56 15.77 -8.74
N ARG A 698 4.72 15.79 -10.06
CA ARG A 698 3.69 15.52 -11.06
C ARG A 698 3.70 14.05 -11.43
N PHE A 699 2.57 13.55 -11.91
CA PHE A 699 2.39 12.14 -12.30
C PHE A 699 2.61 11.17 -11.12
N GLU A 700 2.53 11.64 -9.88
CA GLU A 700 2.63 10.83 -8.65
C GLU A 700 1.57 9.72 -8.58
N TRP A 701 0.43 9.89 -9.25
CA TRP A 701 -0.60 8.86 -9.39
C TRP A 701 -0.09 7.62 -10.15
N LEU A 702 0.87 7.79 -11.07
CA LEU A 702 1.40 6.73 -11.94
C LEU A 702 2.06 5.58 -11.15
N ARG A 703 2.61 5.86 -9.96
CA ARG A 703 3.24 4.85 -9.07
C ARG A 703 2.27 3.77 -8.56
N HIS A 704 0.96 4.01 -8.67
CA HIS A 704 -0.09 3.06 -8.30
C HIS A 704 -0.75 2.40 -9.53
N GLU A 705 -0.40 2.84 -10.74
CA GLU A 705 -0.91 2.28 -11.98
C GLU A 705 -0.19 0.99 -12.33
N VAL A 706 -0.92 0.06 -12.95
CA VAL A 706 -0.33 -1.19 -13.45
C VAL A 706 0.67 -0.96 -14.60
N ILE A 707 0.52 0.16 -15.32
CA ILE A 707 1.32 0.48 -16.51
C ILE A 707 2.82 0.67 -16.22
N ASP A 708 3.20 1.22 -15.06
CA ASP A 708 4.62 1.40 -14.67
C ASP A 708 5.35 0.04 -14.63
N ALA A 709 4.63 -1.07 -14.40
CA ALA A 709 5.17 -2.44 -14.49
C ALA A 709 4.84 -3.14 -15.82
N GLN A 710 3.71 -2.82 -16.46
CA GLN A 710 3.28 -3.43 -17.72
C GLN A 710 4.12 -2.96 -18.91
N TYR A 711 4.48 -1.68 -18.99
CA TYR A 711 5.20 -1.11 -20.13
C TYR A 711 6.57 -1.79 -20.37
N PRO A 712 7.47 -1.91 -19.38
CA PRO A 712 8.75 -2.61 -19.57
C PRO A 712 8.55 -4.05 -20.03
N LEU A 713 7.51 -4.72 -19.52
CA LEU A 713 7.20 -6.10 -19.84
C LEU A 713 6.75 -6.29 -21.31
N LEU A 714 5.93 -5.39 -21.85
CA LEU A 714 5.53 -5.41 -23.26
C LEU A 714 6.71 -5.12 -24.19
N VAL A 715 7.57 -4.17 -23.84
CA VAL A 715 8.78 -3.87 -24.62
C VAL A 715 9.72 -5.08 -24.63
N ALA A 716 9.87 -5.76 -23.50
CA ALA A 716 10.64 -6.99 -23.41
C ALA A 716 10.06 -8.10 -24.31
N GLU A 717 8.76 -8.36 -24.27
CA GLU A 717 8.12 -9.37 -25.14
C GLU A 717 8.28 -9.06 -26.64
N VAL A 718 8.10 -7.79 -27.05
CA VAL A 718 8.32 -7.36 -28.43
C VAL A 718 9.77 -7.62 -28.86
N ALA A 719 10.74 -7.27 -28.02
CA ALA A 719 12.15 -7.40 -28.33
C ALA A 719 12.65 -8.85 -28.34
N LEU A 720 12.18 -9.69 -27.41
CA LEU A 720 12.44 -11.13 -27.40
C LEU A 720 11.86 -11.79 -28.67
N ALA A 721 10.63 -11.45 -29.05
CA ALA A 721 10.01 -11.96 -30.28
C ALA A 721 10.74 -11.51 -31.56
N LEU A 722 11.28 -10.28 -31.57
CA LEU A 722 12.05 -9.74 -32.68
C LEU A 722 13.46 -10.35 -32.76
N SER A 723 14.15 -10.49 -31.62
CA SER A 723 15.45 -11.17 -31.52
C SER A 723 15.37 -12.61 -32.02
N GLY A 724 14.36 -13.37 -31.57
CA GLY A 724 14.12 -14.74 -32.03
C GLY A 724 13.93 -14.82 -33.54
N ALA A 725 13.09 -13.95 -34.12
CA ALA A 725 12.87 -13.91 -35.57
C ALA A 725 14.13 -13.55 -36.38
N HIS A 726 14.98 -12.66 -35.87
CA HIS A 726 16.27 -12.34 -36.48
C HIS A 726 17.27 -13.50 -36.34
N ARG A 727 17.35 -14.16 -35.18
CA ARG A 727 18.20 -15.34 -34.94
C ARG A 727 17.83 -16.53 -35.84
N GLU A 728 16.54 -16.81 -36.02
CA GLU A 728 16.04 -17.83 -36.95
C GLU A 728 16.44 -17.54 -38.41
N ALA A 729 16.56 -16.27 -38.79
CA ALA A 729 17.06 -15.84 -40.09
C ALA A 729 18.60 -15.81 -40.20
N GLY A 730 19.34 -16.12 -39.13
CA GLY A 730 20.81 -15.98 -39.07
C GLY A 730 21.30 -14.53 -38.93
N GLU A 731 20.41 -13.58 -38.64
CA GLU A 731 20.66 -12.14 -38.54
C GLU A 731 21.06 -11.75 -37.10
N GLY A 732 22.19 -12.27 -36.60
CA GLY A 732 22.61 -12.08 -35.19
C GLY A 732 22.85 -10.62 -34.77
N GLU A 733 23.35 -9.77 -35.66
CA GLU A 733 23.60 -8.35 -35.36
C GLU A 733 22.28 -7.54 -35.20
N PRO A 734 21.29 -7.64 -36.11
CA PRO A 734 19.93 -7.13 -35.88
C PRO A 734 19.26 -7.66 -34.60
N ALA A 735 19.43 -8.94 -34.27
CA ALA A 735 18.91 -9.50 -33.01
C ALA A 735 19.50 -8.80 -31.78
N TYR A 736 20.82 -8.61 -31.74
CA TYR A 736 21.50 -7.90 -30.66
C TYR A 736 21.05 -6.44 -30.53
N LEU A 737 20.87 -5.74 -31.65
CA LEU A 737 20.40 -4.35 -31.66
C LEU A 737 18.95 -4.22 -31.13
N ALA A 738 18.07 -5.17 -31.44
CA ALA A 738 16.70 -5.20 -30.90
C ALA A 738 16.71 -5.31 -29.36
N VAL A 739 17.45 -6.28 -28.82
CA VAL A 739 17.55 -6.46 -27.36
C VAL A 739 18.19 -5.25 -26.68
N ARG A 740 19.28 -4.72 -27.23
CA ARG A 740 19.97 -3.54 -26.68
C ARG A 740 19.06 -2.30 -26.64
N THR A 741 18.17 -2.14 -27.61
CA THR A 741 17.17 -1.05 -27.63
C THR A 741 16.18 -1.21 -26.48
N ALA A 742 15.66 -2.43 -26.29
CA ALA A 742 14.70 -2.73 -25.24
C ALA A 742 15.24 -2.52 -23.82
N LEU A 743 16.52 -2.81 -23.59
CA LEU A 743 17.19 -2.58 -22.31
C LEU A 743 17.22 -1.08 -21.90
N GLY A 744 16.99 -0.14 -22.82
CA GLY A 744 16.81 1.27 -22.49
C GLY A 744 15.49 1.59 -21.77
N ALA A 745 14.45 0.78 -21.99
CA ALA A 745 13.14 0.91 -21.34
C ALA A 745 12.86 -0.15 -20.27
N ALA A 746 13.51 -1.32 -20.37
CA ALA A 746 13.36 -2.46 -19.46
C ALA A 746 14.72 -2.98 -18.94
N PRO A 747 15.58 -2.13 -18.33
CA PRO A 747 16.92 -2.53 -17.91
C PRO A 747 16.94 -3.64 -16.84
N ALA A 748 15.87 -3.78 -16.06
CA ALA A 748 15.78 -4.79 -14.98
C ALA A 748 15.26 -6.17 -15.43
N ASP A 749 14.92 -6.39 -16.71
CA ASP A 749 14.39 -7.68 -17.19
C ASP A 749 15.52 -8.67 -17.52
N GLU A 750 15.73 -9.67 -16.65
CA GLU A 750 16.73 -10.73 -16.81
C GLU A 750 16.63 -11.44 -18.17
N ARG A 751 15.41 -11.60 -18.72
CA ARG A 751 15.19 -12.31 -19.98
C ARG A 751 15.84 -11.57 -21.15
N LEU A 752 15.83 -10.23 -21.12
CA LEU A 752 16.53 -9.41 -22.10
C LEU A 752 18.05 -9.54 -21.96
N TRP A 753 18.59 -9.59 -20.74
CA TRP A 753 20.03 -9.81 -20.53
C TRP A 753 20.49 -11.19 -21.01
N ASN A 754 19.72 -12.24 -20.70
CA ASN A 754 19.99 -13.59 -21.17
C ASN A 754 19.88 -13.66 -22.71
N GLU A 755 18.90 -13.00 -23.33
CA GLU A 755 18.79 -12.95 -24.79
C GLU A 755 19.89 -12.08 -25.45
N LEU A 756 20.40 -11.04 -24.78
CA LEU A 756 21.52 -10.23 -25.27
C LEU A 756 22.78 -11.09 -25.45
N LEU A 757 23.07 -11.96 -24.48
CA LEU A 757 24.18 -12.93 -24.55
C LEU A 757 23.97 -13.90 -25.73
N ARG A 758 22.77 -14.47 -25.87
CA ARG A 758 22.43 -15.39 -26.97
C ARG A 758 22.54 -14.71 -28.33
N ALA A 759 22.07 -13.47 -28.47
CA ALA A 759 22.16 -12.68 -29.70
C ALA A 759 23.61 -12.28 -30.02
N ALA A 760 24.39 -11.86 -29.01
CA ALA A 760 25.80 -11.55 -29.16
C ALA A 760 26.60 -12.78 -29.64
N HIS A 761 26.38 -13.95 -29.04
CA HIS A 761 26.99 -15.21 -29.50
C HIS A 761 26.60 -15.54 -30.96
N ALA A 762 25.34 -15.31 -31.34
CA ALA A 762 24.85 -15.54 -32.71
C ALA A 762 25.50 -14.63 -33.78
N THR A 763 26.21 -13.56 -33.41
CA THR A 763 27.02 -12.77 -34.36
C THR A 763 28.30 -13.50 -34.81
N GLY A 764 28.75 -14.51 -34.06
CA GLY A 764 30.05 -15.16 -34.24
C GLY A 764 31.27 -14.31 -33.83
N ARG A 765 31.06 -13.10 -33.28
CA ARG A 765 32.12 -12.17 -32.86
C ARG A 765 32.33 -12.24 -31.35
N SER A 766 33.53 -12.64 -30.92
CA SER A 766 33.83 -12.84 -29.49
C SER A 766 33.87 -11.54 -28.69
N GLU A 767 34.19 -10.41 -29.31
CA GLU A 767 34.18 -9.11 -28.64
C GLU A 767 32.77 -8.63 -28.29
N TRP A 768 31.75 -9.03 -29.06
CA TRP A 768 30.34 -8.69 -28.78
C TRP A 768 29.83 -9.45 -27.55
N LEU A 769 30.11 -10.76 -27.47
CA LEU A 769 29.74 -11.59 -26.32
C LEU A 769 30.49 -11.17 -25.05
N THR A 770 31.77 -10.82 -25.18
CA THR A 770 32.59 -10.28 -24.09
C THR A 770 32.01 -8.97 -23.54
N GLY A 771 31.73 -8.00 -24.41
CA GLY A 771 31.16 -6.72 -24.00
C GLY A 771 29.76 -6.86 -23.40
N ALA A 772 28.93 -7.78 -23.90
CA ALA A 772 27.62 -8.07 -23.32
C ALA A 772 27.73 -8.63 -21.89
N ALA A 773 28.64 -9.56 -21.63
CA ALA A 773 28.87 -10.13 -20.29
C ALA A 773 29.43 -9.10 -19.29
N GLN A 774 30.35 -8.23 -19.74
CA GLN A 774 30.88 -7.12 -18.93
C GLN A 774 29.78 -6.11 -18.60
N TRP A 775 28.97 -5.67 -19.58
CA TRP A 775 27.88 -4.72 -19.37
C TRP A 775 26.80 -5.28 -18.42
N LEU A 776 26.42 -6.54 -18.61
CA LEU A 776 25.49 -7.25 -17.72
C LEU A 776 25.98 -7.27 -16.28
N THR A 777 27.24 -7.66 -16.05
CA THR A 777 27.76 -7.80 -14.69
C THR A 777 27.94 -6.44 -14.01
N ALA A 778 28.39 -5.42 -14.74
CA ALA A 778 28.46 -4.05 -14.25
C ALA A 778 27.06 -3.51 -13.88
N HIS A 779 26.05 -3.77 -14.71
CA HIS A 779 24.67 -3.36 -14.43
C HIS A 779 24.06 -4.10 -13.23
N HIS A 780 24.30 -5.41 -13.09
CA HIS A 780 23.89 -6.16 -11.91
C HIS A 780 24.54 -5.61 -10.64
N GLY A 781 25.85 -5.33 -10.67
CA GLY A 781 26.57 -4.73 -9.56
C GLY A 781 26.05 -3.34 -9.17
N GLN A 782 25.58 -2.54 -10.13
CA GLN A 782 24.92 -1.25 -9.88
C GLN A 782 23.54 -1.40 -9.23
N LEU A 783 22.74 -2.39 -9.63
CA LEU A 783 21.38 -2.58 -9.10
C LEU A 783 21.33 -3.31 -7.75
N PHE A 784 22.19 -4.32 -7.54
CA PHE A 784 22.09 -5.25 -6.41
C PHE A 784 23.33 -5.30 -5.52
N GLY A 785 24.39 -4.55 -5.87
CA GLY A 785 25.69 -4.58 -5.22
C GLY A 785 26.63 -5.61 -5.85
N VAL A 786 27.94 -5.30 -5.86
CA VAL A 786 28.98 -6.13 -6.51
C VAL A 786 29.17 -7.52 -5.89
N ASP A 787 28.83 -7.68 -4.61
CA ASP A 787 28.92 -8.96 -3.89
C ASP A 787 27.69 -9.86 -4.09
N ARG A 788 26.66 -9.39 -4.82
CA ARG A 788 25.47 -10.19 -5.10
C ARG A 788 25.76 -11.17 -6.26
N PRO A 789 25.49 -12.48 -6.09
CA PRO A 789 25.61 -13.43 -7.18
C PRO A 789 24.57 -13.14 -8.27
N LEU A 790 24.93 -13.44 -9.52
CA LEU A 790 24.02 -13.33 -10.65
C LEU A 790 22.88 -14.36 -10.52
N PRO A 791 21.75 -14.16 -11.23
CA PRO A 791 20.71 -15.17 -11.33
C PRO A 791 21.26 -16.50 -11.87
N ALA A 792 20.76 -17.62 -11.35
CA ALA A 792 21.30 -18.94 -11.68
C ALA A 792 21.15 -19.32 -13.17
N GLU A 793 20.09 -18.84 -13.86
CA GLU A 793 19.97 -19.04 -15.31
C GLU A 793 21.04 -18.23 -16.07
N THR A 794 21.25 -16.97 -15.69
CA THR A 794 22.30 -16.12 -16.26
C THR A 794 23.71 -16.69 -16.04
N GLU A 795 24.03 -17.19 -14.85
CA GLU A 795 25.33 -17.83 -14.59
C GLU A 795 25.54 -19.08 -15.45
N ALA A 796 24.52 -19.96 -15.53
CA ALA A 796 24.60 -21.16 -16.36
C ALA A 796 24.77 -20.82 -17.85
N LEU A 797 24.08 -19.78 -18.34
CA LEU A 797 24.19 -19.31 -19.71
C LEU A 797 25.56 -18.68 -20.02
N LEU A 798 26.15 -17.96 -19.07
CA LEU A 798 27.52 -17.45 -19.19
C LEU A 798 28.54 -18.59 -19.17
N ASP A 799 28.37 -19.60 -18.32
CA ASP A 799 29.23 -20.79 -18.28
C ASP A 799 29.12 -21.64 -19.57
N GLU A 800 27.97 -21.65 -20.24
CA GLU A 800 27.78 -22.28 -21.55
C GLU A 800 28.43 -21.47 -22.69
N LEU A 801 28.10 -20.17 -22.81
CA LEU A 801 28.46 -19.36 -23.98
C LEU A 801 29.88 -18.77 -23.90
N LEU A 802 30.38 -18.48 -22.70
CA LEU A 802 31.67 -17.85 -22.45
C LEU A 802 32.32 -18.46 -21.18
N PRO A 803 32.85 -19.70 -21.21
CA PRO A 803 33.37 -20.38 -20.01
C PRO A 803 34.47 -19.64 -19.21
N THR A 804 35.12 -18.65 -19.83
CA THR A 804 36.13 -17.78 -19.20
C THR A 804 35.58 -16.46 -18.65
N TRP A 805 34.25 -16.25 -18.64
CA TRP A 805 33.63 -14.96 -18.32
C TRP A 805 34.09 -14.37 -16.99
N ARG A 806 34.27 -15.19 -15.93
CA ARG A 806 34.76 -14.74 -14.62
C ARG A 806 36.15 -14.08 -14.68
N GLN A 807 36.99 -14.47 -15.63
CA GLN A 807 38.31 -13.85 -15.87
C GLN A 807 38.18 -12.59 -16.75
N VAL A 808 37.27 -12.62 -17.72
CA VAL A 808 37.03 -11.55 -18.69
C VAL A 808 36.34 -10.34 -18.05
N VAL A 809 35.43 -10.57 -17.11
CA VAL A 809 34.76 -9.53 -16.32
C VAL A 809 35.68 -8.96 -15.25
N ALA A 810 36.55 -9.77 -14.63
CA ALA A 810 37.54 -9.29 -13.66
C ALA A 810 38.72 -8.50 -14.28
N ALA A 811 38.77 -8.41 -15.62
CA ALA A 811 39.84 -7.74 -16.37
C ALA A 811 39.36 -6.46 -17.12
N GLY A 812 38.08 -6.12 -17.00
CA GLY A 812 37.47 -4.88 -17.50
C GLY A 812 37.01 -3.99 -16.36
#